data_AF-R9JSQ6-F1
#
_entry.id   AF-R9JSQ6-F1
#
_cell.length_a   1.000
_cell.length_b   1.000
_cell.length_c   1.000
_cell.angle_alpha   90.00
_cell.angle_beta   90.00
_cell.angle_gamma   90.00
#
_symmetry.space_group_name_H-M   'P 1'
#
loop_
_entity.id
_entity.type
_entity.pdbx_description
1 polymer ?
#
loop_
_entity_poly.entity_id
_entity_poly.type
_entity_poly.pdbx_seq_one_letter_code
_entity_poly.pdbx_strand_id
1 'polypeptide(L)'
;MLNVVVMVSGGGTNLQAIIDAVEAGTITNTKIAGVISNNKNAYALERAAKHGIPAACISPKDFEDRAQFNQKLLEAVDAFEPDLVVLAGFLVVIPPEMTAKYRNRMINIHPSLIPSFCGTGYYGLKVHEAALARGVKVVGATVHFVDEGTDTGPIILQKAVEVRHGDTPRELQRRVMEQAEWKILPRAIDLIANGRVTVEDQKTVIEEPTRSGQEAEMKVLIVGSGGREHAIAASAAKSPKVTKMYCAPGNAGIAEFAECVPIGAMEFDKLTAFAKENRIDLVIVGMDDPLVGGLVDELEAVGIRTFGPRKNAAILEGSKAFSKNLMKKYNIPTAAFENFIDPDAAVAYLETAKFPIVLKADGLALGKGVLICQNLEEAKEGVKTIMLDKKFGSAGNEMVVEEFLVGREVSVLSFVDGKTIKTMTSAQDHKRAGDGDTGLNTGGMGTFSPSPFYTDEVEQFCEKYIYQATVDAMAEEGRPFKGVIFFGLILTEDGPKVLEYNARFGDPEAQVVLPRMKNDLIEVVEACIDGCLGQVELEFEDNAAVCVVLASDGYPLKYEKGFAISGLEKFKEHEGYYCFHAGTKFDGDKIVTNGGRVLGVTAKGRNLREARENAYAATDWVEFGNKYMRHDIGKAIDEA
;
A
#
# COMPACT_ATOMS: atom_id res chain seq x y z
N MET A 1 -17.87 -25.81 -6.93
CA MET A 1 -17.52 -24.89 -8.04
C MET A 1 -18.73 -24.78 -8.94
N LEU A 2 -19.16 -23.56 -9.24
CA LEU A 2 -20.24 -23.21 -10.16
C LEU A 2 -19.86 -23.64 -11.59
N ASN A 3 -20.70 -24.47 -12.20
CA ASN A 3 -20.57 -24.91 -13.58
C ASN A 3 -21.19 -23.88 -14.52
N VAL A 4 -20.35 -23.21 -15.32
CA VAL A 4 -20.79 -22.15 -16.23
C VAL A 4 -20.79 -22.64 -17.68
N VAL A 5 -21.91 -22.46 -18.37
CA VAL A 5 -21.99 -22.61 -19.84
C VAL A 5 -22.08 -21.24 -20.49
N VAL A 6 -21.17 -20.94 -21.42
CA VAL A 6 -21.10 -19.64 -22.10
C VAL A 6 -21.66 -19.75 -23.51
N MET A 7 -22.64 -18.93 -23.85
CA MET A 7 -23.27 -18.88 -25.17
C MET A 7 -22.80 -17.66 -25.96
N VAL A 8 -22.43 -17.85 -27.24
CA VAL A 8 -21.71 -16.85 -28.06
C VAL A 8 -22.07 -16.92 -29.54
N SER A 9 -22.22 -15.78 -30.23
CA SER A 9 -22.48 -15.75 -31.69
C SER A 9 -21.29 -15.31 -32.56
N GLY A 10 -20.33 -14.61 -31.97
CA GLY A 10 -19.28 -13.88 -32.71
C GLY A 10 -17.85 -14.19 -32.24
N GLY A 11 -17.03 -13.14 -32.13
CA GLY A 11 -15.58 -13.26 -31.87
C GLY A 11 -15.18 -13.75 -30.47
N GLY A 12 -16.14 -13.86 -29.54
CA GLY A 12 -15.91 -14.44 -28.21
C GLY A 12 -14.97 -13.64 -27.31
N THR A 13 -14.89 -12.32 -27.45
CA THR A 13 -14.05 -11.48 -26.57
C THR A 13 -14.55 -11.47 -25.12
N ASN A 14 -15.86 -11.50 -24.90
CA ASN A 14 -16.43 -11.68 -23.55
C ASN A 14 -16.12 -13.08 -23.01
N LEU A 15 -16.13 -14.12 -23.86
CA LEU A 15 -15.66 -15.46 -23.47
C LEU A 15 -14.19 -15.43 -23.04
N GLN A 16 -13.31 -14.75 -23.80
CA GLN A 16 -11.90 -14.61 -23.42
C GLN A 16 -11.75 -13.92 -22.06
N ALA A 17 -12.48 -12.81 -21.83
CA ALA A 17 -12.42 -12.12 -20.55
C ALA A 17 -12.85 -13.02 -19.37
N ILE A 18 -13.83 -13.92 -19.57
CA ILE A 18 -14.23 -14.90 -18.55
C ILE A 18 -13.12 -15.94 -18.34
N ILE A 19 -12.53 -16.48 -19.41
CA ILE A 19 -11.42 -17.45 -19.35
C ILE A 19 -10.25 -16.86 -18.57
N ASP A 20 -9.77 -15.69 -18.98
CA ASP A 20 -8.63 -15.01 -18.37
C ASP A 20 -8.89 -14.73 -16.87
N ALA A 21 -10.13 -14.36 -16.53
CA ALA A 21 -10.53 -14.07 -15.16
C ALA A 21 -10.59 -15.31 -14.26
N VAL A 22 -10.98 -16.47 -14.80
CA VAL A 22 -10.91 -17.77 -14.10
C VAL A 22 -9.45 -18.20 -13.91
N GLU A 23 -8.62 -18.10 -14.95
CA GLU A 23 -7.20 -18.48 -14.90
C GLU A 23 -6.41 -17.60 -13.93
N ALA A 24 -6.72 -16.31 -13.86
CA ALA A 24 -6.12 -15.37 -12.91
C ALA A 24 -6.65 -15.49 -11.47
N GLY A 25 -7.67 -16.33 -11.23
CA GLY A 25 -8.30 -16.49 -9.90
C GLY A 25 -9.19 -15.31 -9.47
N THR A 26 -9.52 -14.39 -10.37
CA THR A 26 -10.41 -13.25 -10.09
C THR A 26 -11.89 -13.63 -10.12
N ILE A 27 -12.26 -14.65 -10.91
CA ILE A 27 -13.49 -15.41 -10.70
C ILE A 27 -13.11 -16.62 -9.86
N THR A 28 -13.65 -16.67 -8.64
CA THR A 28 -13.45 -17.76 -7.70
C THR A 28 -14.58 -18.79 -7.83
N ASN A 29 -14.34 -19.99 -7.28
CA ASN A 29 -15.35 -21.05 -7.19
C ASN A 29 -16.07 -21.41 -8.50
N THR A 30 -15.45 -21.20 -9.67
CA THR A 30 -16.11 -21.32 -10.98
C THR A 30 -15.31 -22.20 -11.92
N LYS A 31 -16.01 -22.97 -12.77
CA LYS A 31 -15.43 -23.66 -13.92
C LYS A 31 -16.25 -23.39 -15.18
N ILE A 32 -15.60 -23.18 -16.32
CA ILE A 32 -16.29 -23.09 -17.62
C ILE A 32 -16.50 -24.51 -18.14
N ALA A 33 -17.73 -25.01 -18.01
CA ALA A 33 -18.10 -26.39 -18.34
C ALA A 33 -18.25 -26.61 -19.86
N GLY A 34 -18.70 -25.58 -20.60
CA GLY A 34 -18.84 -25.67 -22.03
C GLY A 34 -19.15 -24.33 -22.71
N VAL A 35 -18.90 -24.28 -24.02
CA VAL A 35 -19.22 -23.14 -24.89
C VAL A 35 -20.19 -23.56 -25.98
N ILE A 36 -21.29 -22.82 -26.13
CA ILE A 36 -22.28 -23.08 -27.18
C ILE A 36 -22.36 -21.90 -28.13
N SER A 37 -22.15 -22.16 -29.41
CA SER A 37 -22.35 -21.15 -30.46
C SER A 37 -23.53 -21.48 -31.36
N ASN A 38 -24.17 -20.46 -31.92
CA ASN A 38 -25.12 -20.62 -33.02
C ASN A 38 -24.47 -20.44 -34.40
N ASN A 39 -23.14 -20.25 -34.43
CA ASN A 39 -22.38 -19.99 -35.63
C ASN A 39 -21.12 -20.85 -35.67
N LYS A 40 -21.07 -21.79 -36.62
CA LYS A 40 -19.94 -22.71 -36.81
C LYS A 40 -18.62 -22.03 -37.14
N ASN A 41 -18.66 -20.78 -37.60
CA ASN A 41 -17.49 -19.97 -37.94
C ASN A 41 -17.16 -18.94 -36.85
N ALA A 42 -17.75 -19.04 -35.65
CA ALA A 42 -17.45 -18.14 -34.56
C ALA A 42 -16.03 -18.39 -34.03
N TYR A 43 -15.19 -17.36 -34.05
CA TYR A 43 -13.84 -17.43 -33.46
C TYR A 43 -13.86 -17.77 -31.96
N ALA A 44 -15.00 -17.60 -31.29
CA ALA A 44 -15.20 -18.07 -29.93
C ALA A 44 -14.98 -19.59 -29.76
N LEU A 45 -15.27 -20.41 -30.78
CA LEU A 45 -15.02 -21.85 -30.75
C LEU A 45 -13.52 -22.17 -30.76
N GLU A 46 -12.72 -21.37 -31.48
CA GLU A 46 -11.25 -21.48 -31.46
C GLU A 46 -10.67 -21.08 -30.10
N ARG A 47 -11.22 -20.04 -29.47
CA ARG A 47 -10.85 -19.65 -28.10
C ARG A 47 -11.13 -20.78 -27.10
N ALA A 48 -12.31 -21.38 -27.17
CA ALA A 48 -12.67 -22.52 -26.31
C ALA A 48 -11.69 -23.69 -26.50
N ALA A 49 -11.42 -24.07 -27.75
CA ALA A 49 -10.49 -25.15 -28.08
C ALA A 49 -9.06 -24.90 -27.55
N LYS A 50 -8.56 -23.67 -27.67
CA LYS A 50 -7.22 -23.28 -27.17
C LYS A 50 -7.06 -23.50 -25.66
N HIS A 51 -8.13 -23.32 -24.90
CA HIS A 51 -8.14 -23.48 -23.45
C HIS A 51 -8.72 -24.84 -23.01
N GLY A 52 -8.89 -25.80 -23.94
CA GLY A 52 -9.38 -27.14 -23.62
C GLY A 52 -10.83 -27.20 -23.15
N ILE A 53 -11.63 -26.18 -23.46
CA ILE A 53 -13.04 -26.10 -23.04
C ILE A 53 -13.92 -26.79 -24.10
N PRO A 54 -14.76 -27.77 -23.72
CA PRO A 54 -15.70 -28.40 -24.62
C PRO A 54 -16.61 -27.38 -25.30
N ALA A 55 -16.84 -27.52 -26.60
CA ALA A 55 -17.70 -26.61 -27.33
C ALA A 55 -18.61 -27.32 -28.34
N ALA A 56 -19.80 -26.76 -28.55
CA ALA A 56 -20.77 -27.23 -29.52
C ALA A 56 -21.32 -26.06 -30.36
N CYS A 57 -21.76 -26.36 -31.59
CA CYS A 57 -22.46 -25.41 -32.44
C CYS A 57 -23.86 -25.92 -32.76
N ILE A 58 -24.89 -25.14 -32.39
CA ILE A 58 -26.30 -25.41 -32.69
C ILE A 58 -26.85 -24.21 -33.45
N SER A 59 -26.89 -24.27 -34.78
CA SER A 59 -27.37 -23.15 -35.60
C SER A 59 -28.87 -23.26 -35.85
N PRO A 60 -29.66 -22.17 -35.74
CA PRO A 60 -31.05 -22.17 -36.19
C PRO A 60 -31.23 -22.57 -37.66
N LYS A 61 -30.17 -22.42 -38.47
CA LYS A 61 -30.17 -22.77 -39.90
C LYS A 61 -30.14 -24.28 -40.15
N ASP A 62 -29.81 -25.08 -39.13
CA ASP A 62 -29.67 -26.53 -39.25
C ASP A 62 -31.00 -27.27 -39.00
N PHE A 63 -32.09 -26.54 -38.74
CA PHE A 63 -33.39 -27.09 -38.36
C PHE A 63 -34.51 -26.53 -39.24
N GLU A 64 -35.52 -27.37 -39.52
CA GLU A 64 -36.66 -27.01 -40.37
C GLU A 64 -37.59 -25.98 -39.72
N ASP A 65 -37.74 -26.07 -38.40
CA ASP A 65 -38.60 -25.20 -37.63
C ASP A 65 -37.95 -24.76 -36.31
N ARG A 66 -38.57 -23.74 -35.70
CA ARG A 66 -38.06 -23.12 -34.48
C ARG A 66 -38.17 -24.04 -33.27
N ALA A 67 -39.18 -24.92 -33.22
CA ALA A 67 -39.40 -25.81 -32.09
C ALA A 67 -38.29 -26.86 -32.01
N GLN A 68 -37.91 -27.45 -33.14
CA GLN A 68 -36.79 -28.37 -33.25
C GLN A 68 -35.47 -27.73 -32.82
N PHE A 69 -35.19 -26.51 -33.31
CA PHE A 69 -34.00 -25.75 -32.89
C PHE A 69 -33.99 -25.49 -31.39
N ASN A 70 -35.11 -25.01 -30.83
CA ASN A 70 -35.20 -24.68 -29.41
C ASN A 70 -34.94 -25.91 -28.53
N GLN A 71 -35.55 -27.05 -28.88
CA GLN A 71 -35.34 -28.32 -28.19
C GLN A 71 -33.86 -28.72 -28.23
N LYS A 72 -33.23 -28.65 -29.40
CA LYS A 72 -31.81 -29.05 -29.57
C LYS A 72 -30.84 -28.11 -28.88
N LEU A 73 -31.16 -26.82 -28.82
CA LEU A 73 -30.37 -25.85 -28.07
C LEU A 73 -30.42 -26.16 -26.57
N LEU A 74 -31.61 -26.44 -26.04
CA LEU A 74 -31.79 -26.81 -24.64
C LEU A 74 -31.05 -28.11 -24.30
N GLU A 75 -31.21 -29.16 -25.12
CA GLU A 75 -30.49 -30.44 -24.96
C GLU A 75 -28.96 -30.24 -24.94
N ALA A 76 -28.43 -29.38 -25.82
CA ALA A 76 -27.00 -29.11 -25.89
C ALA A 76 -26.48 -28.36 -24.64
N VAL A 77 -27.27 -27.44 -24.08
CA VAL A 77 -26.93 -26.72 -22.85
C VAL A 77 -26.99 -27.67 -21.66
N ASP A 78 -28.05 -28.47 -21.56
CA ASP A 78 -28.28 -29.43 -20.49
C ASP A 78 -27.18 -30.50 -20.40
N ALA A 79 -26.61 -30.89 -21.53
CA ALA A 79 -25.53 -31.88 -21.59
C ALA A 79 -24.27 -31.47 -20.79
N PHE A 80 -24.12 -30.17 -20.47
CA PHE A 80 -23.02 -29.65 -19.66
C PHE A 80 -23.37 -29.45 -18.17
N GLU A 81 -24.60 -29.79 -17.77
CA GLU A 81 -25.10 -29.65 -16.39
C GLU A 81 -24.79 -28.28 -15.76
N PRO A 82 -25.21 -27.15 -16.38
CA PRO A 82 -24.85 -25.83 -15.89
C PRO A 82 -25.61 -25.44 -14.62
N ASP A 83 -24.86 -24.86 -13.68
CA ASP A 83 -25.42 -24.08 -12.57
C ASP A 83 -25.79 -22.66 -13.02
N LEU A 84 -25.06 -22.12 -13.99
CA LEU A 84 -25.27 -20.79 -14.58
C LEU A 84 -25.05 -20.81 -16.10
N VAL A 85 -25.97 -20.19 -16.85
CA VAL A 85 -25.84 -19.95 -18.30
C VAL A 85 -25.51 -18.48 -18.55
N VAL A 86 -24.49 -18.19 -19.37
CA VAL A 86 -24.01 -16.83 -19.63
C VAL A 86 -24.13 -16.50 -21.12
N LEU A 87 -24.99 -15.54 -21.47
CA LEU A 87 -25.12 -15.01 -22.84
C LEU A 87 -24.07 -13.92 -23.06
N ALA A 88 -22.91 -14.32 -23.57
CA ALA A 88 -21.76 -13.44 -23.80
C ALA A 88 -21.76 -12.89 -25.24
N GLY A 89 -22.84 -12.20 -25.62
CA GLY A 89 -23.08 -11.73 -27.00
C GLY A 89 -23.73 -12.80 -27.88
N PHE A 90 -24.74 -13.49 -27.35
CA PHE A 90 -25.53 -14.49 -28.08
C PHE A 90 -26.74 -13.80 -28.75
N LEU A 91 -26.80 -13.84 -30.08
CA LEU A 91 -27.73 -13.06 -30.90
C LEU A 91 -28.98 -13.87 -31.33
N VAL A 92 -29.39 -14.85 -30.54
CA VAL A 92 -30.58 -15.66 -30.79
C VAL A 92 -31.52 -15.53 -29.61
N VAL A 93 -32.81 -15.27 -29.90
CA VAL A 93 -33.87 -15.24 -28.89
C VAL A 93 -33.90 -16.56 -28.13
N ILE A 94 -33.87 -16.51 -26.80
CA ILE A 94 -33.85 -17.70 -25.96
C ILE A 94 -35.24 -18.36 -25.94
N PRO A 95 -35.33 -19.69 -26.01
CA PRO A 95 -36.60 -20.40 -25.90
C PRO A 95 -37.30 -20.17 -24.54
N PRO A 96 -38.64 -19.98 -24.50
CA PRO A 96 -39.37 -19.82 -23.23
C PRO A 96 -39.16 -20.97 -22.23
N GLU A 97 -39.06 -22.20 -22.73
CA GLU A 97 -38.76 -23.39 -21.92
C GLU A 97 -37.39 -23.31 -21.25
N MET A 98 -36.42 -22.64 -21.89
CA MET A 98 -35.07 -22.48 -21.38
C MET A 98 -34.99 -21.33 -20.36
N THR A 99 -35.66 -20.20 -20.63
CA THR A 99 -35.76 -19.10 -19.66
C THR A 99 -36.51 -19.52 -18.40
N ALA A 100 -37.54 -20.38 -18.53
CA ALA A 100 -38.25 -20.97 -17.40
C ALA A 100 -37.35 -21.91 -16.59
N LYS A 101 -36.61 -22.82 -17.25
CA LYS A 101 -35.73 -23.81 -16.58
C LYS A 101 -34.56 -23.16 -15.84
N TYR A 102 -33.96 -22.14 -16.45
CA TYR A 102 -32.80 -21.42 -15.92
C TYR A 102 -33.19 -20.05 -15.34
N ARG A 103 -34.43 -19.89 -14.87
CA ARG A 103 -34.88 -18.68 -14.19
C ARG A 103 -33.93 -18.36 -13.03
N ASN A 104 -33.45 -17.11 -12.97
CA ASN A 104 -32.43 -16.63 -12.02
C ASN A 104 -31.08 -17.39 -12.08
N ARG A 105 -30.84 -18.16 -13.15
CA ARG A 105 -29.60 -18.92 -13.42
C ARG A 105 -29.16 -18.77 -14.88
N MET A 106 -29.61 -17.70 -15.52
CA MET A 106 -29.19 -17.28 -16.85
C MET A 106 -28.98 -15.77 -16.85
N ILE A 107 -27.80 -15.31 -17.29
CA ILE A 107 -27.46 -13.88 -17.34
C ILE A 107 -27.06 -13.46 -18.75
N ASN A 108 -27.26 -12.18 -19.08
CA ASN A 108 -26.90 -11.57 -20.35
C ASN A 108 -26.10 -10.28 -20.13
N ILE A 109 -25.15 -10.01 -21.03
CA ILE A 109 -24.45 -8.72 -21.15
C ILE A 109 -25.02 -7.93 -22.31
N HIS A 110 -25.55 -6.74 -22.03
CA HIS A 110 -26.07 -5.80 -23.02
C HIS A 110 -25.17 -4.57 -23.13
N PRO A 111 -24.77 -4.11 -24.34
CA PRO A 111 -23.80 -3.02 -24.53
C PRO A 111 -24.42 -1.60 -24.37
N SER A 112 -25.31 -1.43 -23.39
CA SER A 112 -25.86 -0.14 -22.97
C SER A 112 -26.34 -0.19 -21.53
N LEU A 113 -26.54 0.98 -20.92
CA LEU A 113 -27.18 1.14 -19.62
C LEU A 113 -28.71 0.96 -19.75
N ILE A 114 -29.20 -0.28 -19.69
CA ILE A 114 -30.65 -0.60 -19.62
C ILE A 114 -31.32 0.31 -18.58
N PRO A 115 -32.45 0.97 -18.91
CA PRO A 115 -33.33 0.76 -20.08
C PRO A 115 -32.99 1.57 -21.35
N SER A 116 -31.80 2.19 -21.42
CA SER A 116 -31.38 2.94 -22.61
C SER A 116 -30.92 2.01 -23.72
N PHE A 117 -31.33 2.30 -24.97
CA PHE A 117 -30.89 1.57 -26.18
C PHE A 117 -30.91 0.04 -26.01
N CYS A 118 -32.03 -0.51 -25.52
CA CYS A 118 -32.23 -1.93 -25.25
C CYS A 118 -33.52 -2.46 -25.90
N GLY A 119 -33.72 -3.78 -25.86
CA GLY A 119 -34.87 -4.45 -26.45
C GLY A 119 -34.70 -4.71 -27.95
N THR A 120 -35.80 -5.12 -28.60
CA THR A 120 -35.79 -5.57 -30.00
C THR A 120 -35.18 -4.53 -30.94
N GLY A 121 -34.12 -4.91 -31.65
CA GLY A 121 -33.44 -4.07 -32.63
C GLY A 121 -32.15 -3.41 -32.12
N TYR A 122 -31.92 -3.40 -30.81
CA TYR A 122 -30.71 -2.87 -30.18
C TYR A 122 -29.75 -4.00 -29.83
N TYR A 123 -28.89 -4.40 -30.76
CA TYR A 123 -27.87 -5.42 -30.52
C TYR A 123 -26.58 -5.11 -31.28
N GLY A 124 -25.45 -5.57 -30.75
CA GLY A 124 -24.14 -5.37 -31.36
C GLY A 124 -23.87 -3.91 -31.71
N LEU A 125 -23.40 -3.64 -32.94
CA LEU A 125 -23.01 -2.30 -33.37
C LEU A 125 -24.17 -1.29 -33.40
N LYS A 126 -25.41 -1.75 -33.57
CA LYS A 126 -26.62 -0.90 -33.68
C LYS A 126 -26.86 -0.07 -32.41
N VAL A 127 -26.42 -0.58 -31.26
CA VAL A 127 -26.53 0.14 -29.99
C VAL A 127 -25.64 1.38 -29.98
N HIS A 128 -24.39 1.23 -30.41
CA HIS A 128 -23.42 2.32 -30.48
C HIS A 128 -23.76 3.32 -31.58
N GLU A 129 -24.27 2.85 -32.74
CA GLU A 129 -24.82 3.72 -33.79
C GLU A 129 -25.94 4.60 -33.27
N ALA A 130 -26.91 4.02 -32.55
CA ALA A 130 -28.02 4.77 -31.97
C ALA A 130 -27.57 5.77 -30.88
N ALA A 131 -26.62 5.37 -30.03
CA ALA A 131 -26.07 6.24 -28.99
C ALA A 131 -25.38 7.48 -29.60
N LEU A 132 -24.54 7.28 -30.61
CA LEU A 132 -23.85 8.36 -31.31
C LEU A 132 -24.83 9.26 -32.08
N ALA A 133 -25.79 8.67 -32.80
CA ALA A 133 -26.82 9.42 -33.52
C ALA A 133 -27.65 10.31 -32.58
N ARG A 134 -27.88 9.86 -31.34
CA ARG A 134 -28.59 10.65 -30.31
C ARG A 134 -27.72 11.72 -29.65
N GLY A 135 -26.39 11.59 -29.72
CA GLY A 135 -25.43 12.52 -29.14
C GLY A 135 -25.27 12.40 -27.62
N VAL A 136 -25.55 11.22 -27.04
CA VAL A 136 -25.40 11.00 -25.59
C VAL A 136 -23.93 11.15 -25.17
N LYS A 137 -23.70 11.58 -23.92
CA LYS A 137 -22.34 11.73 -23.35
C LYS A 137 -21.89 10.50 -22.57
N VAL A 138 -22.83 9.62 -22.25
CA VAL A 138 -22.62 8.42 -21.47
C VAL A 138 -23.40 7.27 -22.11
N VAL A 139 -22.73 6.16 -22.31
CA VAL A 139 -23.29 4.82 -22.59
C VAL A 139 -22.75 3.87 -21.50
N GLY A 140 -22.79 2.57 -21.71
CA GLY A 140 -22.18 1.63 -20.78
C GLY A 140 -22.48 0.19 -21.18
N ALA A 141 -22.46 -0.69 -20.19
CA ALA A 141 -22.97 -2.04 -20.34
C ALA A 141 -23.76 -2.45 -19.09
N THR A 142 -24.70 -3.37 -19.27
CA THR A 142 -25.53 -3.95 -18.21
C THR A 142 -25.42 -5.47 -18.22
N VAL A 143 -25.12 -6.08 -17.06
CA VAL A 143 -25.35 -7.50 -16.81
C VAL A 143 -26.68 -7.65 -16.09
N HIS A 144 -27.57 -8.51 -16.60
CA HIS A 144 -28.88 -8.76 -15.99
C HIS A 144 -29.27 -10.24 -16.11
N PHE A 145 -30.19 -10.70 -15.25
CA PHE A 145 -30.82 -11.99 -15.42
C PHE A 145 -31.74 -11.99 -16.64
N VAL A 146 -31.81 -13.12 -17.33
CA VAL A 146 -32.70 -13.32 -18.48
C VAL A 146 -34.07 -13.75 -18.00
N ASP A 147 -35.12 -13.10 -18.51
CA ASP A 147 -36.53 -13.41 -18.31
C ASP A 147 -37.23 -13.65 -19.66
N GLU A 148 -38.57 -13.63 -19.68
CA GLU A 148 -39.35 -13.85 -20.90
C GLU A 148 -39.31 -12.65 -21.87
N GLY A 149 -38.93 -11.47 -21.40
CA GLY A 149 -38.77 -10.28 -22.22
C GLY A 149 -37.36 -10.12 -22.77
N THR A 150 -37.17 -9.12 -23.63
CA THR A 150 -35.84 -8.78 -24.18
C THR A 150 -35.26 -7.62 -23.37
N ASP A 151 -34.17 -7.89 -22.65
CA ASP A 151 -33.47 -6.93 -21.80
C ASP A 151 -34.34 -6.35 -20.65
N THR A 152 -35.30 -7.12 -20.14
CA THR A 152 -36.24 -6.69 -19.08
C THR A 152 -35.97 -7.27 -17.71
N GLY A 153 -35.15 -8.32 -17.62
CA GLY A 153 -34.93 -9.01 -16.37
C GLY A 153 -34.11 -8.21 -15.33
N PRO A 154 -34.06 -8.69 -14.08
CA PRO A 154 -33.41 -8.00 -12.98
C PRO A 154 -31.93 -7.68 -13.27
N ILE A 155 -31.55 -6.41 -13.16
CA ILE A 155 -30.19 -5.91 -13.41
C ILE A 155 -29.27 -6.28 -12.27
N ILE A 156 -28.14 -6.94 -12.56
CA ILE A 156 -27.10 -7.31 -11.60
C ILE A 156 -26.06 -6.17 -11.50
N LEU A 157 -25.35 -5.86 -12.59
CA LEU A 157 -24.32 -4.82 -12.60
C LEU A 157 -24.47 -3.89 -13.80
N GLN A 158 -24.11 -2.62 -13.61
CA GLN A 158 -23.99 -1.65 -14.71
C GLN A 158 -22.66 -0.91 -14.61
N LYS A 159 -22.10 -0.52 -15.76
CA LYS A 159 -20.91 0.33 -15.79
C LYS A 159 -21.00 1.35 -16.91
N ALA A 160 -20.89 2.62 -16.53
CA ALA A 160 -20.92 3.76 -17.44
C ALA A 160 -19.59 3.91 -18.19
N VAL A 161 -19.68 4.39 -19.43
CA VAL A 161 -18.56 4.68 -20.33
C VAL A 161 -18.83 6.00 -21.04
N GLU A 162 -17.83 6.88 -21.07
CA GLU A 162 -17.91 8.18 -21.73
C GLU A 162 -17.94 8.02 -23.26
N VAL A 163 -18.83 8.78 -23.90
CA VAL A 163 -18.89 8.96 -25.36
C VAL A 163 -18.11 10.23 -25.72
N ARG A 164 -17.05 10.08 -26.52
CA ARG A 164 -16.16 11.18 -26.91
C ARG A 164 -16.63 11.82 -28.19
N HIS A 165 -16.28 13.09 -28.36
CA HIS A 165 -16.56 13.79 -29.60
C HIS A 165 -15.79 13.16 -30.76
N GLY A 166 -16.47 12.86 -31.87
CA GLY A 166 -15.86 12.27 -33.06
C GLY A 166 -15.78 10.74 -33.08
N ASP A 167 -16.26 10.06 -32.04
CA ASP A 167 -16.28 8.59 -32.01
C ASP A 167 -17.03 7.99 -33.21
N THR A 168 -16.44 6.97 -33.83
CA THR A 168 -17.15 6.03 -34.69
C THR A 168 -17.84 4.94 -33.86
N PRO A 169 -18.88 4.26 -34.39
CA PRO A 169 -19.55 3.16 -33.66
C PRO A 169 -18.59 2.03 -33.23
N ARG A 170 -17.54 1.75 -34.01
CA ARG A 170 -16.55 0.70 -33.69
C ARG A 170 -15.59 1.12 -32.57
N GLU A 171 -15.18 2.39 -32.53
CA GLU A 171 -14.36 2.92 -31.44
C GLU A 171 -15.14 2.96 -30.14
N LEU A 172 -16.40 3.41 -30.19
CA LEU A 172 -17.27 3.38 -29.02
C LEU A 172 -17.52 1.95 -28.55
N GLN A 173 -17.79 1.02 -29.47
CA GLN A 173 -17.92 -0.41 -29.15
C GLN A 173 -16.68 -0.93 -28.43
N ARG A 174 -15.48 -0.69 -29.00
CA ARG A 174 -14.23 -1.15 -28.40
C ARG A 174 -14.06 -0.61 -26.99
N ARG A 175 -14.35 0.67 -26.79
CA ARG A 175 -14.29 1.31 -25.46
C ARG A 175 -15.28 0.71 -24.47
N VAL A 176 -16.53 0.46 -24.90
CA VAL A 176 -17.55 -0.18 -24.05
C VAL A 176 -17.11 -1.59 -23.64
N MET A 177 -16.52 -2.35 -24.57
CA MET A 177 -15.99 -3.67 -24.26
C MET A 177 -14.85 -3.60 -23.23
N GLU A 178 -13.83 -2.78 -23.47
CA GLU A 178 -12.64 -2.65 -22.62
C GLU A 178 -12.93 -2.07 -21.23
N GLN A 179 -13.79 -1.04 -21.18
CA GLN A 179 -14.03 -0.29 -19.95
C GLN A 179 -15.20 -0.84 -19.14
N ALA A 180 -16.16 -1.53 -19.77
CA ALA A 180 -17.35 -2.08 -19.12
C ALA A 180 -17.47 -3.60 -19.26
N GLU A 181 -17.77 -4.14 -20.45
CA GLU A 181 -18.18 -5.55 -20.60
C GLU A 181 -17.16 -6.54 -20.02
N TRP A 182 -15.86 -6.36 -20.34
CA TRP A 182 -14.78 -7.24 -19.87
C TRP A 182 -14.51 -7.16 -18.37
N LYS A 183 -15.14 -6.20 -17.67
CA LYS A 183 -14.99 -5.99 -16.22
C LYS A 183 -16.22 -6.49 -15.46
N ILE A 184 -17.42 -6.05 -15.87
CA ILE A 184 -18.66 -6.39 -15.15
C ILE A 184 -19.18 -7.79 -15.48
N LEU A 185 -18.91 -8.27 -16.69
CA LEU A 185 -18.99 -9.67 -17.16
C LEU A 185 -18.49 -10.67 -16.11
N PRO A 186 -17.16 -10.78 -15.97
CA PRO A 186 -16.52 -11.65 -14.98
C PRO A 186 -16.99 -11.42 -13.55
N ARG A 187 -17.11 -10.16 -13.12
CA ARG A 187 -17.51 -9.83 -11.73
C ARG A 187 -18.91 -10.34 -11.39
N ALA A 188 -19.87 -10.25 -12.30
CA ALA A 188 -21.21 -10.78 -12.05
C ALA A 188 -21.21 -12.30 -11.88
N ILE A 189 -20.38 -13.02 -12.65
CA ILE A 189 -20.22 -14.48 -12.52
C ILE A 189 -19.61 -14.81 -11.15
N ASP A 190 -18.56 -14.09 -10.73
CA ASP A 190 -17.94 -14.29 -9.40
C ASP A 190 -18.93 -14.04 -8.26
N LEU A 191 -19.73 -12.96 -8.32
CA LEU A 191 -20.77 -12.69 -7.32
C LEU A 191 -21.76 -13.85 -7.22
N ILE A 192 -22.24 -14.37 -8.36
CA ILE A 192 -23.16 -15.52 -8.38
C ILE A 192 -22.49 -16.79 -7.85
N ALA A 193 -21.25 -17.07 -8.25
CA ALA A 193 -20.49 -18.24 -7.83
C ALA A 193 -20.28 -18.30 -6.31
N ASN A 194 -20.25 -17.14 -5.66
CA ASN A 194 -20.11 -17.01 -4.22
C ASN A 194 -21.44 -16.81 -3.48
N GLY A 195 -22.58 -17.01 -4.14
CA GLY A 195 -23.90 -16.90 -3.53
C GLY A 195 -24.31 -15.47 -3.15
N ARG A 196 -23.63 -14.46 -3.72
CA ARG A 196 -23.79 -13.03 -3.36
C ARG A 196 -24.88 -12.31 -4.12
N VAL A 197 -25.66 -13.00 -4.95
CA VAL A 197 -26.74 -12.38 -5.73
C VAL A 197 -28.03 -13.12 -5.43
N THR A 198 -28.99 -12.42 -4.86
CA THR A 198 -30.37 -12.90 -4.67
C THR A 198 -31.32 -12.06 -5.53
N VAL A 199 -32.49 -12.61 -5.85
CA VAL A 199 -33.53 -11.91 -6.63
C VAL A 199 -34.78 -11.80 -5.76
N GLU A 200 -35.18 -10.57 -5.48
CA GLU A 200 -36.34 -10.21 -4.66
C GLU A 200 -37.21 -9.23 -5.45
N ASP A 201 -38.50 -9.52 -5.64
CA ASP A 201 -39.46 -8.64 -6.33
C ASP A 201 -38.96 -8.06 -7.68
N GLN A 202 -38.38 -8.92 -8.54
CA GLN A 202 -37.78 -8.53 -9.84
C GLN A 202 -36.59 -7.55 -9.74
N LYS A 203 -35.97 -7.45 -8.58
CA LYS A 203 -34.72 -6.71 -8.36
C LYS A 203 -33.66 -7.66 -7.87
N THR A 204 -32.40 -7.41 -8.23
CA THR A 204 -31.31 -8.16 -7.61
C THR A 204 -30.88 -7.45 -6.35
N VAL A 205 -30.70 -8.20 -5.27
CA VAL A 205 -29.94 -7.76 -4.11
C VAL A 205 -28.56 -8.39 -4.26
N ILE A 206 -27.53 -7.56 -4.32
CA ILE A 206 -26.16 -8.05 -4.31
C ILE A 206 -25.66 -7.91 -2.87
N GLU A 207 -25.39 -9.05 -2.24
CA GLU A 207 -24.55 -9.14 -1.07
C GLU A 207 -23.10 -8.90 -1.51
N GLU A 208 -22.79 -7.66 -1.89
CA GLU A 208 -21.40 -7.28 -2.02
C GLU A 208 -20.72 -7.57 -0.67
N PRO A 209 -19.42 -7.96 -0.63
CA PRO A 209 -18.67 -7.79 0.61
C PRO A 209 -18.95 -6.37 1.04
N THR A 210 -19.58 -6.25 2.19
CA THR A 210 -20.45 -5.14 2.51
C THR A 210 -19.80 -3.80 2.18
N ARG A 211 -20.37 -3.09 1.20
CA ARG A 211 -20.57 -1.63 1.30
C ARG A 211 -21.88 -1.35 2.07
N SER A 212 -22.18 -2.18 3.08
CA SER A 212 -23.19 -1.82 4.06
C SER A 212 -22.58 -0.81 5.01
N GLY A 213 -23.35 0.21 5.42
CA GLY A 213 -23.09 0.97 6.64
C GLY A 213 -23.23 0.13 7.92
N GLN A 214 -22.76 -1.11 7.91
CA GLN A 214 -22.02 -1.68 9.01
C GLN A 214 -20.57 -1.63 8.55
N GLU A 215 -19.83 -0.64 9.07
CA GLU A 215 -18.37 -0.59 9.04
C GLU A 215 -17.86 -2.04 9.12
N ALA A 216 -17.03 -2.48 8.17
CA ALA A 216 -16.28 -3.70 8.40
C ALA A 216 -15.55 -3.46 9.72
N GLU A 217 -15.98 -4.12 10.79
CA GLU A 217 -15.46 -3.88 12.13
C GLU A 217 -13.99 -4.29 12.15
N MET A 218 -13.08 -3.40 11.74
CA MET A 218 -11.66 -3.70 11.74
C MET A 218 -11.09 -3.35 13.11
N LYS A 219 -10.54 -4.37 13.76
CA LYS A 219 -9.72 -4.21 14.95
C LYS A 219 -8.26 -4.15 14.55
N VAL A 220 -7.63 -3.01 14.80
CA VAL A 220 -6.23 -2.79 14.47
C VAL A 220 -5.37 -2.89 15.73
N LEU A 221 -4.22 -3.55 15.63
CA LEU A 221 -3.17 -3.50 16.65
C LEU A 221 -1.93 -2.81 16.07
N ILE A 222 -1.49 -1.73 16.72
CA ILE A 222 -0.23 -1.05 16.39
C ILE A 222 0.85 -1.51 17.36
N VAL A 223 2.00 -1.95 16.85
CA VAL A 223 3.14 -2.37 17.68
C VAL A 223 4.19 -1.27 17.71
N GLY A 224 4.37 -0.68 18.88
CA GLY A 224 5.34 0.37 19.20
C GLY A 224 4.81 1.40 20.20
N SER A 225 5.54 2.50 20.40
CA SER A 225 5.26 3.47 21.47
C SER A 225 5.82 4.88 21.22
N GLY A 226 6.35 5.16 20.03
CA GLY A 226 6.97 6.43 19.67
C GLY A 226 6.01 7.44 19.05
N GLY A 227 6.57 8.58 18.62
CA GLY A 227 5.81 9.64 17.95
C GLY A 227 5.35 9.19 16.56
N ARG A 228 6.13 8.35 15.89
CA ARG A 228 5.71 7.66 14.66
C ARG A 228 4.48 6.80 14.85
N GLU A 229 4.43 5.95 15.88
CA GLU A 229 3.25 5.10 16.12
C GLU A 229 2.03 5.94 16.50
N HIS A 230 2.22 7.08 17.16
CA HIS A 230 1.14 8.04 17.37
C HIS A 230 0.66 8.66 16.05
N ALA A 231 1.55 9.06 15.15
CA ALA A 231 1.15 9.55 13.82
C ALA A 231 0.42 8.46 13.00
N ILE A 232 0.85 7.20 13.09
CA ILE A 232 0.16 6.05 12.49
C ILE A 232 -1.23 5.88 13.11
N ALA A 233 -1.36 5.88 14.44
CA ALA A 233 -2.64 5.73 15.14
C ALA A 233 -3.62 6.86 14.77
N ALA A 234 -3.16 8.11 14.79
CA ALA A 234 -3.95 9.27 14.40
C ALA A 234 -4.37 9.22 12.93
N SER A 235 -3.53 8.69 12.03
CA SER A 235 -3.86 8.53 10.62
C SER A 235 -4.83 7.37 10.38
N ALA A 236 -4.64 6.25 11.06
CA ALA A 236 -5.50 5.07 10.97
C ALA A 236 -6.90 5.34 11.56
N ALA A 237 -7.00 6.16 12.61
CA ALA A 237 -8.27 6.53 13.23
C ALA A 237 -9.18 7.37 12.31
N LYS A 238 -8.65 7.94 11.22
CA LYS A 238 -9.47 8.61 10.19
C LYS A 238 -10.20 7.63 9.27
N SER A 239 -9.77 6.37 9.24
CA SER A 239 -10.37 5.35 8.38
C SER A 239 -11.76 4.96 8.90
N PRO A 240 -12.81 4.99 8.06
CA PRO A 240 -14.13 4.48 8.45
C PRO A 240 -14.17 2.95 8.62
N LYS A 241 -13.08 2.23 8.30
CA LYS A 241 -12.97 0.78 8.54
C LYS A 241 -12.57 0.45 9.96
N VAL A 242 -11.89 1.36 10.68
CA VAL A 242 -11.33 1.06 12.00
C VAL A 242 -12.36 1.31 13.07
N THR A 243 -12.77 0.25 13.76
CA THR A 243 -13.80 0.31 14.81
C THR A 243 -13.23 0.18 16.21
N LYS A 244 -12.10 -0.52 16.35
CA LYS A 244 -11.32 -0.55 17.58
C LYS A 244 -9.84 -0.58 17.26
N MET A 245 -9.05 0.15 18.02
CA MET A 245 -7.61 0.15 17.90
C MET A 245 -6.97 -0.18 19.25
N TYR A 246 -5.91 -0.98 19.21
CA TYR A 246 -5.03 -1.25 20.32
C TYR A 246 -3.62 -0.81 19.97
N CYS A 247 -2.82 -0.50 20.99
CA CYS A 247 -1.39 -0.27 20.80
C CYS A 247 -0.56 -0.96 21.87
N ALA A 248 0.51 -1.63 21.46
CA ALA A 248 1.38 -2.41 22.34
C ALA A 248 2.84 -1.92 22.25
N PRO A 249 3.42 -1.30 23.30
CA PRO A 249 2.77 -0.89 24.55
C PRO A 249 2.00 0.45 24.46
N GLY A 250 2.20 1.23 23.40
CA GLY A 250 1.65 2.57 23.27
C GLY A 250 2.26 3.60 24.23
N ASN A 251 1.66 4.79 24.28
CA ASN A 251 2.06 5.89 25.16
C ASN A 251 0.84 6.77 25.53
N ALA A 252 1.04 7.81 26.34
CA ALA A 252 -0.08 8.62 26.85
C ALA A 252 -0.88 9.35 25.75
N GLY A 253 -0.25 9.70 24.63
CA GLY A 253 -0.95 10.35 23.52
C GLY A 253 -1.67 9.35 22.62
N ILE A 254 -1.06 8.18 22.38
CA ILE A 254 -1.69 7.10 21.60
C ILE A 254 -3.01 6.64 22.26
N ALA A 255 -3.10 6.74 23.59
CA ALA A 255 -4.32 6.42 24.34
C ALA A 255 -5.57 7.22 23.93
N GLU A 256 -5.41 8.34 23.21
CA GLU A 256 -6.52 9.08 22.61
C GLU A 256 -7.17 8.33 21.43
N PHE A 257 -6.40 7.51 20.71
CA PHE A 257 -6.83 6.81 19.50
C PHE A 257 -6.96 5.30 19.68
N ALA A 258 -6.20 4.72 20.62
CA ALA A 258 -6.09 3.28 20.79
C ALA A 258 -5.99 2.87 22.26
N GLU A 259 -6.58 1.72 22.61
CA GLU A 259 -6.40 1.11 23.92
C GLU A 259 -4.95 0.60 24.06
N CYS A 260 -4.17 1.25 24.92
CA CYS A 260 -2.78 0.87 25.16
C CYS A 260 -2.70 -0.34 26.09
N VAL A 261 -2.03 -1.40 25.63
CA VAL A 261 -1.90 -2.66 26.38
C VAL A 261 -0.47 -2.87 26.85
N PRO A 262 -0.22 -3.34 28.09
CA PRO A 262 1.12 -3.43 28.66
C PRO A 262 1.88 -4.66 28.16
N ILE A 263 2.04 -4.78 26.84
CA ILE A 263 2.78 -5.83 26.15
C ILE A 263 3.94 -5.16 25.41
N GLY A 264 5.17 -5.59 25.72
CA GLY A 264 6.36 -5.10 25.04
C GLY A 264 6.42 -5.53 23.58
N ALA A 265 7.00 -4.68 22.72
CA ALA A 265 7.08 -4.92 21.28
C ALA A 265 7.83 -6.22 20.89
N MET A 266 8.71 -6.72 21.78
CA MET A 266 9.48 -7.96 21.58
C MET A 266 8.85 -9.21 22.24
N GLU A 267 7.70 -9.07 22.89
CA GLU A 267 7.01 -10.19 23.54
C GLU A 267 6.07 -10.91 22.55
N PHE A 268 6.63 -11.51 21.50
CA PHE A 268 5.87 -11.99 20.33
C PHE A 268 4.81 -13.04 20.68
N ASP A 269 5.09 -13.96 21.61
CA ASP A 269 4.11 -14.92 22.11
C ASP A 269 2.87 -14.22 22.69
N LYS A 270 3.07 -13.16 23.47
CA LYS A 270 1.99 -12.38 24.08
C LYS A 270 1.25 -11.54 23.05
N LEU A 271 1.96 -10.92 22.12
CA LEU A 271 1.34 -10.16 21.02
C LEU A 271 0.46 -11.07 20.16
N THR A 272 0.95 -12.25 19.80
CA THR A 272 0.22 -13.24 19.00
C THR A 272 -1.00 -13.79 19.75
N ALA A 273 -0.86 -14.13 21.03
CA ALA A 273 -1.98 -14.56 21.86
C ALA A 273 -3.04 -13.46 21.99
N PHE A 274 -2.61 -12.24 22.34
CA PHE A 274 -3.49 -11.08 22.45
C PHE A 274 -4.25 -10.81 21.15
N ALA A 275 -3.56 -10.87 20.01
CA ALA A 275 -4.16 -10.61 18.71
C ALA A 275 -5.24 -11.66 18.36
N LYS A 276 -5.01 -12.94 18.68
CA LYS A 276 -6.03 -14.00 18.53
C LYS A 276 -7.22 -13.80 19.47
N GLU A 277 -6.94 -13.59 20.76
CA GLU A 277 -7.97 -13.46 21.80
C GLU A 277 -8.90 -12.28 21.54
N ASN A 278 -8.34 -11.15 21.08
CA ASN A 278 -9.09 -9.93 20.79
C ASN A 278 -9.66 -9.88 19.38
N ARG A 279 -9.40 -10.90 18.55
CA ARG A 279 -9.78 -10.99 17.14
C ARG A 279 -9.30 -9.75 16.36
N ILE A 280 -7.99 -9.50 16.43
CA ILE A 280 -7.35 -8.44 15.66
C ILE A 280 -7.34 -8.84 14.18
N ASP A 281 -7.84 -7.96 13.33
CA ASP A 281 -7.95 -8.18 11.88
C ASP A 281 -6.68 -7.73 11.15
N LEU A 282 -6.03 -6.68 11.67
CA LEU A 282 -4.83 -6.08 11.08
C LEU A 282 -3.84 -5.66 12.16
N VAL A 283 -2.58 -6.07 11.99
CA VAL A 283 -1.45 -5.58 12.80
C VAL A 283 -0.58 -4.65 11.98
N ILE A 284 -0.21 -3.48 12.52
CA ILE A 284 0.76 -2.56 11.91
C ILE A 284 1.99 -2.50 12.81
N VAL A 285 3.14 -2.94 12.30
CA VAL A 285 4.41 -2.94 13.06
C VAL A 285 5.19 -1.66 12.76
N GLY A 286 5.27 -0.75 13.73
CA GLY A 286 5.93 0.55 13.54
C GLY A 286 7.45 0.54 13.81
N MET A 287 7.92 -0.36 14.67
CA MET A 287 9.31 -0.44 15.13
C MET A 287 10.16 -1.43 14.32
N ASP A 288 11.46 -1.16 14.24
CA ASP A 288 12.49 -1.95 13.56
C ASP A 288 12.82 -3.26 14.28
N ASP A 289 13.08 -3.23 15.59
CA ASP A 289 13.41 -4.40 16.40
C ASP A 289 12.43 -5.60 16.20
N PRO A 290 11.10 -5.42 16.30
CA PRO A 290 10.17 -6.53 16.10
C PRO A 290 10.13 -7.05 14.65
N LEU A 291 10.37 -6.20 13.65
CA LEU A 291 10.45 -6.61 12.24
C LEU A 291 11.68 -7.51 12.01
N VAL A 292 12.85 -7.08 12.50
CA VAL A 292 14.08 -7.88 12.42
C VAL A 292 13.99 -9.14 13.27
N GLY A 293 13.25 -9.11 14.38
CA GLY A 293 12.99 -10.28 15.21
C GLY A 293 12.13 -11.33 14.51
N GLY A 294 11.21 -10.92 13.63
CA GLY A 294 10.31 -11.80 12.87
C GLY A 294 8.87 -11.84 13.39
N LEU A 295 8.39 -10.78 14.03
CA LEU A 295 7.00 -10.69 14.51
C LEU A 295 5.98 -10.89 13.38
N VAL A 296 6.27 -10.33 12.19
CA VAL A 296 5.40 -10.48 11.01
C VAL A 296 5.24 -11.95 10.64
N ASP A 297 6.34 -12.71 10.60
CA ASP A 297 6.33 -14.13 10.28
C ASP A 297 5.46 -14.93 11.27
N GLU A 298 5.56 -14.62 12.57
CA GLU A 298 4.78 -15.30 13.62
C GLU A 298 3.28 -15.03 13.53
N LEU A 299 2.89 -13.76 13.31
CA LEU A 299 1.50 -13.36 13.17
C LEU A 299 0.86 -13.93 11.89
N GLU A 300 1.58 -13.88 10.76
CA GLU A 300 1.10 -14.45 9.51
C GLU A 300 0.99 -15.98 9.57
N ALA A 301 1.90 -16.67 10.28
CA ALA A 301 1.84 -18.12 10.46
C ALA A 301 0.56 -18.59 11.17
N VAL A 302 -0.10 -17.70 11.90
CA VAL A 302 -1.37 -17.96 12.57
C VAL A 302 -2.57 -17.30 11.90
N GLY A 303 -2.38 -16.76 10.68
CA GLY A 303 -3.44 -16.20 9.85
C GLY A 303 -3.82 -14.75 10.14
N ILE A 304 -3.00 -13.99 10.89
CA ILE A 304 -3.26 -12.58 11.19
C ILE A 304 -2.62 -11.70 10.11
N ARG A 305 -3.41 -10.83 9.47
CA ARG A 305 -2.90 -9.88 8.47
C ARG A 305 -1.97 -8.88 9.15
N THR A 306 -0.76 -8.74 8.63
CA THR A 306 0.26 -7.91 9.26
C THR A 306 0.95 -7.03 8.22
N PHE A 307 1.05 -5.74 8.52
CA PHE A 307 1.77 -4.75 7.73
C PHE A 307 3.16 -4.51 8.32
N GLY A 308 4.16 -4.86 7.51
CA GLY A 308 5.57 -4.79 7.83
C GLY A 308 6.33 -5.89 7.09
N PRO A 309 7.63 -5.72 6.83
CA PRO A 309 8.41 -6.75 6.15
C PRO A 309 8.62 -7.96 7.05
N ARG A 310 8.54 -9.15 6.46
CA ARG A 310 9.01 -10.39 7.11
C ARG A 310 10.48 -10.28 7.49
N LYS A 311 10.93 -11.10 8.44
CA LYS A 311 12.30 -11.14 8.94
C LYS A 311 13.35 -11.20 7.83
N ASN A 312 13.11 -12.02 6.82
CA ASN A 312 14.04 -12.19 5.70
C ASN A 312 14.16 -10.92 4.83
N ALA A 313 13.14 -10.05 4.79
CA ALA A 313 13.16 -8.79 4.07
C ALA A 313 13.58 -7.61 4.98
N ALA A 314 13.24 -7.65 6.27
CA ALA A 314 13.63 -6.66 7.27
C ALA A 314 15.16 -6.56 7.46
N ILE A 315 15.92 -7.57 7.01
CA ILE A 315 17.38 -7.52 6.92
C ILE A 315 17.91 -6.32 6.13
N LEU A 316 17.08 -5.71 5.25
CA LEU A 316 17.42 -4.48 4.53
C LEU A 316 17.75 -3.31 5.49
N GLU A 317 17.13 -3.26 6.67
CA GLU A 317 17.56 -2.37 7.77
C GLU A 317 18.46 -3.11 8.76
N GLY A 318 18.14 -4.38 9.03
CA GLY A 318 18.81 -5.20 10.03
C GLY A 318 20.28 -5.56 9.76
N SER A 319 20.79 -5.36 8.55
CA SER A 319 22.22 -5.48 8.21
C SER A 319 22.61 -4.47 7.12
N LYS A 320 23.47 -3.53 7.49
CA LYS A 320 24.06 -2.55 6.57
C LYS A 320 24.97 -3.23 5.56
N ALA A 321 25.71 -4.26 6.00
CA ALA A 321 26.55 -5.09 5.16
C ALA A 321 25.72 -5.78 4.06
N PHE A 322 24.58 -6.37 4.41
CA PHE A 322 23.64 -6.94 3.44
C PHE A 322 23.18 -5.88 2.44
N SER A 323 22.68 -4.74 2.92
CA SER A 323 22.12 -3.69 2.07
C SER A 323 23.15 -3.10 1.11
N LYS A 324 24.38 -2.91 1.58
CA LYS A 324 25.50 -2.43 0.75
C LYS A 324 25.88 -3.46 -0.32
N ASN A 325 25.94 -4.74 0.04
CA ASN A 325 26.16 -5.82 -0.92
C ASN A 325 25.05 -5.95 -1.95
N LEU A 326 23.79 -5.79 -1.55
CA LEU A 326 22.64 -5.75 -2.45
C LEU A 326 22.79 -4.60 -3.45
N MET A 327 23.07 -3.39 -2.97
CA MET A 327 23.27 -2.23 -3.83
C MET A 327 24.44 -2.43 -4.81
N LYS A 328 25.57 -3.00 -4.36
CA LYS A 328 26.72 -3.35 -5.22
C LYS A 328 26.34 -4.37 -6.30
N LYS A 329 25.64 -5.45 -5.93
CA LYS A 329 25.24 -6.54 -6.84
C LYS A 329 24.28 -6.06 -7.93
N TYR A 330 23.35 -5.18 -7.58
CA TYR A 330 22.29 -4.69 -8.49
C TYR A 330 22.58 -3.29 -9.07
N ASN A 331 23.80 -2.77 -8.89
CA ASN A 331 24.23 -1.46 -9.38
C ASN A 331 23.33 -0.29 -8.92
N ILE A 332 22.82 -0.36 -7.70
CA ILE A 332 22.05 0.73 -7.08
C ILE A 332 23.04 1.78 -6.54
N PRO A 333 22.90 3.07 -6.91
CA PRO A 333 23.81 4.13 -6.48
C PRO A 333 23.95 4.24 -4.96
N THR A 334 25.16 4.07 -4.45
CA THR A 334 25.50 4.22 -3.03
C THR A 334 26.97 4.64 -2.85
N ALA A 335 27.37 4.96 -1.62
CA ALA A 335 28.77 5.19 -1.25
C ALA A 335 29.63 3.94 -1.56
N ALA A 336 30.81 4.12 -2.14
CA ALA A 336 31.83 3.08 -2.19
C ALA A 336 32.13 2.55 -0.78
N PHE A 337 32.21 1.23 -0.63
CA PHE A 337 32.35 0.59 0.67
C PHE A 337 33.08 -0.75 0.59
N GLU A 338 33.61 -1.19 1.73
CA GLU A 338 34.05 -2.57 1.97
C GLU A 338 33.62 -3.03 3.38
N ASN A 339 33.36 -4.33 3.52
CA ASN A 339 32.92 -4.95 4.77
C ASN A 339 34.06 -5.73 5.44
N PHE A 340 34.10 -5.71 6.77
CA PHE A 340 35.14 -6.37 7.55
C PHE A 340 34.57 -7.12 8.76
N ILE A 341 34.98 -8.38 8.90
CA ILE A 341 34.75 -9.22 10.09
C ILE A 341 36.02 -9.39 10.94
N ASP A 342 37.17 -8.96 10.42
CA ASP A 342 38.47 -8.99 11.08
C ASP A 342 38.95 -7.55 11.33
N PRO A 343 39.15 -7.13 12.60
CA PRO A 343 39.62 -5.79 12.92
C PRO A 343 41.00 -5.48 12.33
N ASP A 344 41.90 -6.46 12.20
CA ASP A 344 43.23 -6.23 11.65
C ASP A 344 43.16 -5.94 10.14
N ALA A 345 42.31 -6.68 9.42
CA ALA A 345 42.02 -6.41 8.01
C ALA A 345 41.37 -5.03 7.79
N ALA A 346 40.45 -4.63 8.68
CA ALA A 346 39.85 -3.30 8.63
C ALA A 346 40.90 -2.20 8.81
N VAL A 347 41.79 -2.36 9.80
CA VAL A 347 42.89 -1.42 10.02
C VAL A 347 43.83 -1.35 8.82
N ALA A 348 44.20 -2.49 8.23
CA ALA A 348 45.06 -2.53 7.05
C ALA A 348 44.43 -1.80 5.84
N TYR A 349 43.12 -1.94 5.63
CA TYR A 349 42.41 -1.17 4.60
C TYR A 349 42.49 0.34 4.86
N LEU A 350 42.26 0.76 6.11
CA LEU A 350 42.27 2.17 6.52
C LEU A 350 43.62 2.86 6.30
N GLU A 351 44.74 2.13 6.35
CA GLU A 351 46.08 2.69 6.08
C GLU A 351 46.26 3.20 4.65
N THR A 352 45.42 2.74 3.71
CA THR A 352 45.45 3.15 2.30
C THR A 352 44.23 3.96 1.86
N ALA A 353 43.27 4.16 2.77
CA ALA A 353 42.01 4.82 2.47
C ALA A 353 42.13 6.35 2.42
N LYS A 354 41.17 7.00 1.74
CA LYS A 354 41.05 8.46 1.72
C LYS A 354 40.18 8.93 2.89
N PHE A 355 40.57 10.04 3.51
CA PHE A 355 39.87 10.67 4.62
C PHE A 355 39.21 12.00 4.20
N PRO A 356 38.09 12.41 4.82
CA PRO A 356 37.37 11.70 5.90
C PRO A 356 36.71 10.39 5.42
N ILE A 357 36.49 9.46 6.36
CA ILE A 357 35.92 8.14 6.09
C ILE A 357 34.86 7.79 7.14
N VAL A 358 33.89 6.94 6.79
CA VAL A 358 32.78 6.59 7.66
C VAL A 358 32.88 5.12 8.08
N LEU A 359 32.85 4.87 9.39
CA LEU A 359 32.77 3.53 9.98
C LEU A 359 31.36 3.28 10.51
N LYS A 360 30.75 2.16 10.13
CA LYS A 360 29.40 1.78 10.59
C LYS A 360 29.40 0.37 11.15
N ALA A 361 28.83 0.22 12.35
CA ALA A 361 28.50 -1.10 12.90
C ALA A 361 27.38 -1.78 12.09
N ASP A 362 27.51 -3.08 11.80
CA ASP A 362 26.50 -3.84 11.10
C ASP A 362 25.33 -4.21 12.02
N GLY A 363 24.11 -3.83 11.64
CA GLY A 363 22.90 -4.07 12.44
C GLY A 363 22.33 -2.87 13.18
N LEU A 364 21.37 -3.13 14.06
CA LEU A 364 20.60 -2.11 14.77
C LEU A 364 21.43 -1.50 15.91
N ALA A 365 21.88 -0.27 15.72
CA ALA A 365 22.72 0.48 16.68
C ALA A 365 22.07 1.82 17.11
N LEU A 366 20.75 1.95 16.97
CA LEU A 366 19.96 3.14 17.34
C LEU A 366 20.55 4.46 16.80
N GLY A 367 21.10 4.45 15.58
CA GLY A 367 21.78 5.61 14.97
C GLY A 367 23.11 6.02 15.62
N LYS A 368 23.56 5.34 16.68
CA LYS A 368 24.80 5.64 17.42
C LYS A 368 26.03 4.91 16.90
N GLY A 369 25.83 3.91 16.03
CA GLY A 369 26.89 3.07 15.46
C GLY A 369 27.58 3.64 14.22
N VAL A 370 27.48 4.94 13.95
CA VAL A 370 28.10 5.62 12.79
C VAL A 370 29.14 6.61 13.28
N LEU A 371 30.39 6.44 12.84
CA LEU A 371 31.52 7.31 13.18
C LEU A 371 32.08 7.93 11.90
N ILE A 372 32.27 9.25 11.90
CA ILE A 372 32.97 9.97 10.82
C ILE A 372 34.38 10.26 11.33
N CYS A 373 35.37 9.61 10.75
CA CYS A 373 36.77 9.70 11.15
C CYS A 373 37.51 10.64 10.18
N GLN A 374 38.13 11.69 10.72
CA GLN A 374 38.84 12.70 9.94
C GLN A 374 40.24 12.26 9.53
N ASN A 375 40.80 11.25 10.21
CA ASN A 375 42.15 10.76 10.00
C ASN A 375 42.28 9.29 10.44
N LEU A 376 43.44 8.69 10.14
CA LEU A 376 43.74 7.29 10.41
C LEU A 376 43.65 6.91 11.90
N GLU A 377 44.12 7.79 12.80
CA GLU A 377 44.11 7.51 14.24
C GLU A 377 42.68 7.43 14.78
N GLU A 378 41.83 8.38 14.39
CA GLU A 378 40.40 8.34 14.71
C GLU A 378 39.72 7.08 14.16
N ALA A 379 40.10 6.63 12.96
CA ALA A 379 39.54 5.43 12.37
C ALA A 379 40.02 4.14 13.07
N LYS A 380 41.28 4.06 13.47
CA LYS A 380 41.81 2.95 14.28
C LYS A 380 41.09 2.85 15.64
N GLU A 381 40.87 3.98 16.31
CA GLU A 381 40.09 4.00 17.55
C GLU A 381 38.60 3.65 17.31
N GLY A 382 38.05 4.05 16.16
CA GLY A 382 36.71 3.65 15.74
C GLY A 382 36.57 2.14 15.52
N VAL A 383 37.54 1.49 14.87
CA VAL A 383 37.61 0.03 14.72
C VAL A 383 37.65 -0.65 16.07
N LYS A 384 38.52 -0.18 16.98
CA LYS A 384 38.58 -0.69 18.34
C LYS A 384 37.25 -0.55 19.07
N THR A 385 36.63 0.63 19.01
CA THR A 385 35.35 0.91 19.67
C THR A 385 34.22 -0.02 19.19
N ILE A 386 34.14 -0.26 17.87
CA ILE A 386 33.05 -1.04 17.28
C ILE A 386 33.34 -2.55 17.40
N MET A 387 34.52 -3.03 16.98
CA MET A 387 34.80 -4.46 16.79
C MET A 387 35.49 -5.13 17.98
N LEU A 388 36.40 -4.42 18.68
CA LEU A 388 37.16 -4.98 19.79
C LEU A 388 36.44 -4.79 21.13
N ASP A 389 36.04 -3.56 21.43
CA ASP A 389 35.34 -3.18 22.65
C ASP A 389 33.86 -3.61 22.61
N LYS A 390 33.36 -3.98 21.42
CA LYS A 390 31.97 -4.40 21.15
C LYS A 390 30.95 -3.48 21.82
N LYS A 391 31.16 -2.16 21.72
CA LYS A 391 30.31 -1.15 22.35
C LYS A 391 28.84 -1.25 21.93
N PHE A 392 28.58 -1.85 20.77
CA PHE A 392 27.24 -2.09 20.20
C PHE A 392 26.83 -3.57 20.23
N GLY A 393 27.46 -4.40 21.07
CA GLY A 393 27.14 -5.82 21.20
C GLY A 393 27.46 -6.60 19.93
N SER A 394 26.56 -7.49 19.51
CA SER A 394 26.74 -8.32 18.30
C SER A 394 26.78 -7.50 17.02
N ALA A 395 26.27 -6.27 17.02
CA ALA A 395 26.35 -5.37 15.87
C ALA A 395 27.79 -4.94 15.53
N GLY A 396 28.73 -5.15 16.47
CA GLY A 396 30.17 -4.92 16.25
C GLY A 396 30.91 -6.09 15.61
N ASN A 397 30.27 -7.23 15.34
CA ASN A 397 30.96 -8.40 14.76
C ASN A 397 31.34 -8.20 13.30
N GLU A 398 30.63 -7.35 12.59
CA GLU A 398 30.92 -6.93 11.22
C GLU A 398 30.83 -5.40 11.14
N MET A 399 31.70 -4.79 10.34
CA MET A 399 31.76 -3.35 10.12
C MET A 399 31.70 -3.05 8.63
N VAL A 400 31.00 -1.99 8.27
CA VAL A 400 31.05 -1.37 6.94
C VAL A 400 31.94 -0.12 7.01
N VAL A 401 32.93 -0.05 6.13
CA VAL A 401 33.77 1.15 5.93
C VAL A 401 33.37 1.79 4.62
N GLU A 402 32.92 3.05 4.65
CA GLU A 402 32.38 3.76 3.49
C GLU A 402 33.15 5.04 3.18
N GLU A 403 33.19 5.41 1.90
CA GLU A 403 33.60 6.75 1.51
C GLU A 403 32.70 7.81 2.17
N PHE A 404 33.28 8.96 2.51
CA PHE A 404 32.51 10.10 2.98
C PHE A 404 31.86 10.82 1.80
N LEU A 405 30.53 10.85 1.78
CA LEU A 405 29.77 11.58 0.76
C LEU A 405 29.46 13.00 1.24
N VAL A 406 29.58 13.96 0.32
CA VAL A 406 29.21 15.36 0.53
C VAL A 406 27.98 15.66 -0.31
N GLY A 407 26.97 16.25 0.32
CA GLY A 407 25.70 16.57 -0.32
C GLY A 407 24.61 16.91 0.68
N ARG A 408 23.41 17.19 0.18
CA ARG A 408 22.23 17.45 1.00
C ARG A 408 21.52 16.13 1.32
N GLU A 409 21.23 15.87 2.59
CA GLU A 409 20.44 14.70 2.98
C GLU A 409 18.95 14.93 2.69
N VAL A 410 18.30 13.92 2.12
CA VAL A 410 16.85 13.86 1.90
C VAL A 410 16.36 12.46 2.24
N SER A 411 15.12 12.35 2.72
CA SER A 411 14.47 11.09 3.05
C SER A 411 13.18 10.94 2.25
N VAL A 412 12.94 9.75 1.70
CA VAL A 412 11.71 9.41 0.98
C VAL A 412 11.17 8.10 1.53
N LEU A 413 10.02 8.18 2.20
CA LEU A 413 9.28 7.00 2.63
C LEU A 413 8.51 6.45 1.42
N SER A 414 8.39 5.13 1.30
CA SER A 414 7.70 4.51 0.16
C SER A 414 6.92 3.28 0.59
N PHE A 415 5.67 3.17 0.17
CA PHE A 415 4.88 1.95 0.32
C PHE A 415 5.33 0.90 -0.70
N VAL A 416 5.41 -0.36 -0.28
CA VAL A 416 5.84 -1.48 -1.13
C VAL A 416 4.97 -2.71 -0.88
N ASP A 417 4.56 -3.40 -1.94
CA ASP A 417 3.65 -4.56 -1.91
C ASP A 417 4.30 -5.91 -2.31
N GLY A 418 5.62 -5.90 -2.44
CA GLY A 418 6.45 -7.02 -2.90
C GLY A 418 6.89 -6.92 -4.36
N LYS A 419 6.24 -6.08 -5.18
CA LYS A 419 6.59 -5.86 -6.61
C LYS A 419 6.44 -4.41 -7.06
N THR A 420 5.56 -3.66 -6.42
CA THR A 420 5.23 -2.27 -6.72
C THR A 420 5.75 -1.39 -5.60
N ILE A 421 6.30 -0.23 -5.96
CA ILE A 421 6.64 0.85 -5.04
C ILE A 421 5.82 2.11 -5.35
N LYS A 422 5.38 2.81 -4.30
CA LYS A 422 4.77 4.14 -4.38
C LYS A 422 5.45 5.07 -3.38
N THR A 423 6.12 6.10 -3.89
CA THR A 423 6.85 7.10 -3.10
C THR A 423 5.89 8.04 -2.40
N MET A 424 6.18 8.35 -1.13
CA MET A 424 5.51 9.42 -0.40
C MET A 424 6.19 10.76 -0.69
N THR A 425 5.57 11.86 -0.25
CA THR A 425 6.21 13.18 -0.28
C THR A 425 7.56 13.18 0.48
N SER A 426 8.56 13.84 -0.09
CA SER A 426 9.91 13.90 0.48
C SER A 426 9.93 14.57 1.86
N ALA A 427 10.92 14.23 2.67
CA ALA A 427 11.15 14.84 3.96
C ALA A 427 12.64 15.09 4.20
N GLN A 428 12.97 15.95 5.15
CA GLN A 428 14.35 16.17 5.57
C GLN A 428 14.43 16.25 7.09
N ASP A 429 15.14 15.30 7.69
CA ASP A 429 15.39 15.21 9.12
C ASP A 429 16.63 16.03 9.55
N HIS A 430 16.66 16.38 10.83
CA HIS A 430 17.75 17.08 11.50
C HIS A 430 18.29 16.17 12.62
N LYS A 431 19.25 15.31 12.27
CA LYS A 431 19.77 14.27 13.18
C LYS A 431 20.60 14.81 14.35
N ARG A 432 21.27 15.94 14.18
CA ARG A 432 22.18 16.51 15.20
C ARG A 432 21.41 17.15 16.34
N ALA A 433 21.91 16.97 17.57
CA ALA A 433 21.26 17.43 18.80
C ALA A 433 21.12 18.96 18.86
N GLY A 434 22.15 19.70 18.46
CA GLY A 434 22.22 21.16 18.60
C GLY A 434 22.00 21.93 17.30
N ASP A 435 21.65 23.22 17.46
CA ASP A 435 21.55 24.18 16.36
C ASP A 435 22.86 24.23 15.54
N GLY A 436 22.74 24.51 14.25
CA GLY A 436 23.86 24.53 13.30
C GLY A 436 24.47 23.14 13.08
N ASP A 437 23.67 22.09 13.25
CA ASP A 437 24.07 20.69 13.12
C ASP A 437 25.25 20.29 14.03
N THR A 438 25.24 20.82 15.25
CA THR A 438 26.27 20.57 16.27
C THR A 438 25.88 19.44 17.23
N GLY A 439 26.86 18.91 17.97
CA GLY A 439 26.65 17.88 18.98
C GLY A 439 26.51 16.46 18.41
N LEU A 440 26.04 15.54 19.25
CA LEU A 440 25.92 14.11 18.91
C LEU A 440 24.77 13.87 17.93
N ASN A 441 24.89 12.78 17.15
CA ASN A 441 23.76 12.25 16.39
C ASN A 441 22.66 11.75 17.34
N THR A 442 21.42 11.99 16.95
CA THR A 442 20.21 11.59 17.64
C THR A 442 19.33 10.78 16.69
N GLY A 443 18.17 10.30 17.16
CA GLY A 443 17.14 9.76 16.27
C GLY A 443 16.36 10.81 15.46
N GLY A 444 16.76 12.07 15.45
CA GLY A 444 16.05 13.19 14.78
C GLY A 444 15.47 14.20 15.77
N MET A 445 15.87 15.47 15.65
CA MET A 445 15.40 16.61 16.47
C MET A 445 14.30 17.44 15.77
N GLY A 446 13.98 17.11 14.52
CA GLY A 446 12.91 17.75 13.78
C GLY A 446 13.00 17.45 12.30
N THR A 447 11.88 17.57 11.62
CA THR A 447 11.76 17.22 10.20
C THR A 447 10.80 18.16 9.51
N PHE A 448 10.87 18.25 8.19
CA PHE A 448 9.88 18.97 7.40
C PHE A 448 9.59 18.24 6.09
N SER A 449 8.44 18.55 5.50
CA SER A 449 7.99 17.97 4.24
C SER A 449 7.09 18.98 3.49
N PRO A 450 7.22 19.12 2.15
CA PRO A 450 8.19 18.45 1.28
C PRO A 450 9.61 19.03 1.43
N SER A 451 10.64 18.32 0.97
CA SER A 451 11.98 18.90 0.81
C SER A 451 12.08 19.69 -0.50
N PRO A 452 12.41 20.99 -0.49
CA PRO A 452 12.51 21.80 -1.71
C PRO A 452 13.72 21.41 -2.57
N PHE A 453 14.67 20.65 -2.01
CA PHE A 453 15.86 20.16 -2.71
C PHE A 453 15.61 18.85 -3.46
N TYR A 454 14.48 18.20 -3.21
CA TYR A 454 14.06 17.00 -3.92
C TYR A 454 13.21 17.39 -5.13
N THR A 455 13.88 17.74 -6.23
CA THR A 455 13.24 18.19 -7.46
C THR A 455 12.70 17.03 -8.29
N ASP A 456 11.87 17.32 -9.30
CA ASP A 456 11.35 16.32 -10.24
C ASP A 456 12.48 15.55 -10.94
N GLU A 457 13.62 16.20 -11.23
CA GLU A 457 14.78 15.53 -11.83
C GLU A 457 15.43 14.53 -10.86
N VAL A 458 15.52 14.89 -9.58
CA VAL A 458 16.00 14.01 -8.51
C VAL A 458 15.05 12.82 -8.36
N GLU A 459 13.74 13.08 -8.37
CA GLU A 459 12.73 12.03 -8.28
C GLU A 459 12.83 11.04 -9.45
N GLN A 460 12.83 11.53 -10.69
CA GLN A 460 12.96 10.68 -11.88
C GLN A 460 14.25 9.85 -11.89
N PHE A 461 15.35 10.42 -11.39
CA PHE A 461 16.60 9.66 -11.23
C PHE A 461 16.41 8.52 -10.23
N CYS A 462 15.87 8.82 -9.04
CA CYS A 462 15.68 7.83 -7.99
C CYS A 462 14.68 6.74 -8.42
N GLU A 463 13.58 7.08 -9.09
CA GLU A 463 12.63 6.10 -9.64
C GLU A 463 13.33 5.12 -10.59
N LYS A 464 14.19 5.64 -11.47
CA LYS A 464 14.87 4.85 -12.50
C LYS A 464 15.99 3.97 -11.94
N TYR A 465 16.78 4.48 -11.00
CA TYR A 465 18.04 3.82 -10.59
C TYR A 465 18.06 3.31 -9.16
N ILE A 466 17.10 3.71 -8.31
CA ILE A 466 17.10 3.38 -6.88
C ILE A 466 15.84 2.63 -6.47
N TYR A 467 14.65 3.23 -6.62
CA TYR A 467 13.44 2.76 -5.97
C TYR A 467 12.95 1.40 -6.48
N GLN A 468 12.57 1.31 -7.76
CA GLN A 468 12.10 0.04 -8.33
C GLN A 468 13.22 -0.99 -8.36
N ALA A 469 14.46 -0.58 -8.64
CA ALA A 469 15.63 -1.45 -8.61
C ALA A 469 15.85 -2.12 -7.24
N THR A 470 15.60 -1.40 -6.14
CA THR A 470 15.69 -1.97 -4.79
C THR A 470 14.61 -3.03 -4.56
N VAL A 471 13.37 -2.75 -4.98
CA VAL A 471 12.24 -3.70 -4.81
C VAL A 471 12.44 -4.96 -5.65
N ASP A 472 12.86 -4.79 -6.91
CA ASP A 472 13.17 -5.90 -7.82
C ASP A 472 14.34 -6.74 -7.28
N ALA A 473 15.40 -6.11 -6.79
CA ALA A 473 16.54 -6.80 -6.18
C ALA A 473 16.12 -7.64 -4.97
N MET A 474 15.29 -7.09 -4.08
CA MET A 474 14.78 -7.83 -2.93
C MET A 474 13.92 -9.03 -3.35
N ALA A 475 13.08 -8.88 -4.38
CA ALA A 475 12.29 -9.97 -4.92
C ALA A 475 13.17 -11.07 -5.55
N GLU A 476 14.19 -10.70 -6.34
CA GLU A 476 15.13 -11.63 -6.99
C GLU A 476 15.97 -12.41 -5.96
N GLU A 477 16.30 -11.81 -4.81
CA GLU A 477 16.94 -12.49 -3.68
C GLU A 477 15.98 -13.39 -2.87
N GLY A 478 14.73 -13.58 -3.31
CA GLY A 478 13.71 -14.37 -2.63
C GLY A 478 13.20 -13.73 -1.34
N ARG A 479 13.29 -12.40 -1.23
CA ARG A 479 12.94 -11.60 -0.04
C ARG A 479 11.98 -10.46 -0.42
N PRO A 480 10.82 -10.74 -1.05
CA PRO A 480 9.89 -9.69 -1.45
C PRO A 480 9.52 -8.82 -0.26
N PHE A 481 9.71 -7.51 -0.40
CA PHE A 481 9.50 -6.55 0.68
C PHE A 481 8.05 -6.05 0.68
N LYS A 482 7.34 -6.18 1.79
CA LYS A 482 6.01 -5.57 2.01
C LYS A 482 6.08 -4.62 3.19
N GLY A 483 5.54 -3.41 3.07
CA GLY A 483 5.57 -2.42 4.15
C GLY A 483 6.04 -1.05 3.68
N VAL A 484 6.84 -0.37 4.50
CA VAL A 484 7.47 0.91 4.15
C VAL A 484 8.97 0.74 4.02
N ILE A 485 9.52 1.10 2.86
CA ILE A 485 10.95 1.36 2.73
C ILE A 485 11.17 2.86 2.92
N PHE A 486 12.00 3.20 3.91
CA PHE A 486 12.61 4.51 4.04
C PHE A 486 13.89 4.51 3.21
N PHE A 487 13.99 5.41 2.24
CA PHE A 487 15.23 5.68 1.51
C PHE A 487 15.91 6.91 2.12
N GLY A 488 17.03 6.70 2.82
CA GLY A 488 17.92 7.77 3.23
C GLY A 488 18.84 8.10 2.07
N LEU A 489 18.70 9.28 1.49
CA LEU A 489 19.42 9.72 0.31
C LEU A 489 20.37 10.86 0.65
N ILE A 490 21.45 10.95 -0.14
CA ILE A 490 22.29 12.13 -0.20
C ILE A 490 22.38 12.61 -1.65
N LEU A 491 22.09 13.89 -1.85
CA LEU A 491 22.14 14.55 -3.15
C LEU A 491 23.55 15.10 -3.36
N THR A 492 24.35 14.38 -4.14
CA THR A 492 25.74 14.73 -4.46
C THR A 492 25.84 15.41 -5.83
N GLU A 493 27.01 15.99 -6.16
CA GLU A 493 27.27 16.55 -7.49
C GLU A 493 27.17 15.48 -8.61
N ASP A 494 27.44 14.21 -8.29
CA ASP A 494 27.32 13.07 -9.20
C ASP A 494 25.90 12.48 -9.25
N GLY A 495 24.95 13.08 -8.52
CA GLY A 495 23.56 12.64 -8.42
C GLY A 495 23.19 12.01 -7.07
N PRO A 496 21.91 11.60 -6.92
CA PRO A 496 21.41 10.96 -5.70
C PRO A 496 22.07 9.61 -5.42
N LYS A 497 22.47 9.38 -4.17
CA LYS A 497 22.99 8.10 -3.67
C LYS A 497 22.25 7.66 -2.42
N VAL A 498 22.05 6.36 -2.26
CA VAL A 498 21.48 5.77 -1.03
C VAL A 498 22.53 5.76 0.08
N LEU A 499 22.24 6.42 1.19
CA LEU A 499 23.02 6.36 2.43
C LEU A 499 22.68 5.09 3.22
N GLU A 500 21.39 4.85 3.42
CA GLU A 500 20.85 3.75 4.22
C GLU A 500 19.39 3.47 3.85
N TYR A 501 18.94 2.25 4.13
CA TYR A 501 17.52 1.89 4.12
C TYR A 501 17.01 1.76 5.55
N ASN A 502 15.76 2.13 5.79
CA ASN A 502 15.01 1.62 6.95
C ASN A 502 13.78 0.86 6.45
N ALA A 503 13.34 -0.13 7.19
CA ALA A 503 12.34 -1.11 6.80
C ALA A 503 10.95 -0.81 7.41
N ARG A 504 10.75 0.45 7.82
CA ARG A 504 9.54 0.97 8.48
C ARG A 504 9.43 2.48 8.26
N PHE A 505 8.33 3.07 8.74
CA PHE A 505 8.17 4.53 8.76
C PHE A 505 9.31 5.25 9.51
N GLY A 506 9.70 6.43 9.04
CA GLY A 506 10.66 7.30 9.74
C GLY A 506 10.08 7.92 11.01
N ASP A 507 10.94 8.28 11.97
CA ASP A 507 10.56 9.05 13.16
C ASP A 507 11.65 10.12 13.39
N PRO A 508 11.38 11.41 13.13
CA PRO A 508 10.05 12.03 13.08
C PRO A 508 9.37 12.14 11.70
N GLU A 509 9.88 11.57 10.61
CA GLU A 509 9.35 11.79 9.25
C GLU A 509 7.87 11.42 9.09
N ALA A 510 7.39 10.34 9.72
CA ALA A 510 5.98 9.99 9.70
C ALA A 510 5.07 11.12 10.25
N GLN A 511 5.60 11.93 11.17
CA GLN A 511 4.87 13.01 11.82
C GLN A 511 4.66 14.22 10.91
N VAL A 512 5.40 14.36 9.80
CA VAL A 512 5.15 15.40 8.78
C VAL A 512 4.54 14.86 7.50
N VAL A 513 4.77 13.57 7.18
CA VAL A 513 4.25 12.93 5.97
C VAL A 513 2.79 12.52 6.15
N LEU A 514 2.44 11.81 7.23
CA LEU A 514 1.08 11.29 7.43
C LEU A 514 0.02 12.39 7.60
N PRO A 515 0.28 13.53 8.28
CA PRO A 515 -0.71 14.61 8.35
C PRO A 515 -1.06 15.27 7.01
N ARG A 516 -0.22 15.09 5.99
CA ARG A 516 -0.40 15.60 4.63
C ARG A 516 -0.98 14.55 3.67
N MET A 517 -1.10 13.29 4.08
CA MET A 517 -1.64 12.21 3.25
C MET A 517 -3.16 12.38 3.08
N LYS A 518 -3.64 12.36 1.84
CA LYS A 518 -5.07 12.45 1.52
C LYS A 518 -5.77 11.09 1.56
N ASN A 519 -5.06 10.03 1.18
CA ASN A 519 -5.61 8.67 1.16
C ASN A 519 -5.91 8.15 2.57
N ASP A 520 -6.84 7.20 2.65
CA ASP A 520 -7.01 6.37 3.83
C ASP A 520 -5.78 5.45 4.00
N LEU A 521 -5.05 5.63 5.10
CA LEU A 521 -3.86 4.83 5.43
C LEU A 521 -4.17 3.33 5.45
N ILE A 522 -5.35 2.93 5.95
CA ILE A 522 -5.74 1.51 6.06
C ILE A 522 -5.91 0.91 4.67
N GLU A 523 -6.51 1.63 3.72
CA GLU A 523 -6.65 1.15 2.35
C GLU A 523 -5.29 0.93 1.67
N VAL A 524 -4.34 1.84 1.88
CA VAL A 524 -2.99 1.70 1.33
C VAL A 524 -2.24 0.53 1.99
N VAL A 525 -2.38 0.36 3.31
CA VAL A 525 -1.81 -0.75 4.06
C VAL A 525 -2.35 -2.10 3.58
N GLU A 526 -3.67 -2.23 3.42
CA GLU A 526 -4.30 -3.43 2.86
C GLU A 526 -3.79 -3.71 1.45
N ALA A 527 -3.70 -2.68 0.60
CA ALA A 527 -3.21 -2.83 -0.76
C ALA A 527 -1.75 -3.33 -0.83
N CYS A 528 -0.91 -2.94 0.14
CA CYS A 528 0.44 -3.47 0.27
C CYS A 528 0.44 -4.96 0.67
N ILE A 529 -0.40 -5.34 1.62
CA ILE A 529 -0.53 -6.74 2.06
C ILE A 529 -1.02 -7.61 0.90
N ASP A 530 -2.01 -7.13 0.15
CA ASP A 530 -2.72 -7.88 -0.90
C ASP A 530 -2.01 -7.85 -2.27
N GLY A 531 -0.91 -7.11 -2.41
CA GLY A 531 -0.14 -7.06 -3.66
C GLY A 531 -0.85 -6.31 -4.79
N CYS A 532 -1.69 -5.33 -4.44
CA CYS A 532 -2.48 -4.52 -5.36
C CYS A 532 -2.19 -3.02 -5.24
N LEU A 533 -1.05 -2.62 -4.67
CA LEU A 533 -0.64 -1.22 -4.51
C LEU A 533 -0.58 -0.46 -5.86
N GLY A 534 -0.34 -1.17 -6.97
CA GLY A 534 -0.40 -0.59 -8.32
C GLY A 534 -1.76 -0.01 -8.72
N GLN A 535 -2.84 -0.34 -7.99
CA GLN A 535 -4.19 0.19 -8.19
C GLN A 535 -4.48 1.44 -7.35
N VAL A 536 -3.57 1.79 -6.43
CA VAL A 536 -3.69 2.97 -5.56
C VAL A 536 -3.04 4.17 -6.23
N GLU A 537 -3.81 5.25 -6.34
CA GLU A 537 -3.30 6.58 -6.62
C GLU A 537 -2.96 7.25 -5.29
N LEU A 538 -1.67 7.43 -5.00
CA LEU A 538 -1.18 7.98 -3.75
C LEU A 538 -1.07 9.51 -3.86
N GLU A 539 -1.78 10.23 -2.98
CA GLU A 539 -1.96 11.67 -3.04
C GLU A 539 -1.63 12.34 -1.69
N PHE A 540 -1.01 13.52 -1.78
CA PHE A 540 -0.70 14.38 -0.64
C PHE A 540 -1.26 15.79 -0.86
N GLU A 541 -1.40 16.55 0.23
CA GLU A 541 -1.78 17.97 0.22
C GLU A 541 -0.65 18.85 -0.36
N ASP A 542 -1.00 19.88 -1.14
CA ASP A 542 -0.03 20.83 -1.75
C ASP A 542 0.56 21.85 -0.75
N ASN A 543 0.45 21.55 0.54
CA ASN A 543 0.96 22.37 1.63
C ASN A 543 2.30 21.85 2.16
N ALA A 544 2.77 22.37 3.28
CA ALA A 544 3.93 21.87 3.98
C ALA A 544 3.62 21.56 5.44
N ALA A 545 4.47 20.74 6.06
CA ALA A 545 4.45 20.45 7.49
C ALA A 545 5.87 20.50 8.05
N VAL A 546 5.99 21.02 9.28
CA VAL A 546 7.25 21.04 10.05
C VAL A 546 6.98 20.43 11.41
N CYS A 547 7.87 19.56 11.86
CA CYS A 547 7.87 18.96 13.19
C CYS A 547 9.12 19.38 13.95
N VAL A 548 8.92 19.96 15.13
CA VAL A 548 9.97 20.28 16.10
C VAL A 548 9.88 19.29 17.26
N VAL A 549 10.97 18.59 17.54
CA VAL A 549 11.01 17.64 18.66
C VAL A 549 11.32 18.39 19.95
N LEU A 550 10.42 18.27 20.92
CA LEU A 550 10.66 18.62 22.31
C LEU A 550 11.29 17.40 23.01
N ALA A 551 12.53 17.56 23.44
CA ALA A 551 13.32 16.55 24.14
C ALA A 551 13.48 16.89 25.62
N SER A 552 13.84 15.88 26.42
CA SER A 552 14.32 16.08 27.78
C SER A 552 15.80 16.49 27.72
N ASP A 553 16.16 17.57 28.40
CA ASP A 553 17.54 18.08 28.44
C ASP A 553 18.53 16.98 28.85
N GLY A 554 19.70 16.97 28.21
CA GLY A 554 20.70 15.91 28.31
C GLY A 554 20.55 14.74 27.32
N TYR A 555 19.44 14.63 26.58
CA TYR A 555 19.34 13.74 25.41
C TYR A 555 20.39 14.15 24.33
N PRO A 556 21.11 13.21 23.68
CA PRO A 556 20.93 11.74 23.62
C PRO A 556 21.72 10.93 24.65
N LEU A 557 22.28 11.59 25.66
CA LEU A 557 23.02 10.97 26.76
C LEU A 557 22.07 10.67 27.93
N LYS A 558 22.32 11.25 29.10
CA LYS A 558 21.54 11.04 30.32
C LYS A 558 20.57 12.20 30.49
N TYR A 559 19.31 11.85 30.71
CA TYR A 559 18.22 12.80 30.91
C TYR A 559 17.31 12.31 32.03
N GLU A 560 16.59 13.24 32.66
CA GLU A 560 15.62 12.95 33.72
C GLU A 560 14.22 12.69 33.14
N LYS A 561 13.41 11.93 33.88
CA LYS A 561 12.03 11.56 33.50
C LYS A 561 11.07 11.97 34.62
N GLY A 562 9.78 12.04 34.32
CA GLY A 562 8.72 12.27 35.31
C GLY A 562 8.31 13.74 35.46
N PHE A 563 8.74 14.63 34.57
CA PHE A 563 8.26 16.01 34.59
C PHE A 563 6.84 16.07 34.06
N ALA A 564 5.93 16.72 34.79
CA ALA A 564 4.56 16.94 34.35
C ALA A 564 4.51 17.81 33.10
N ILE A 565 3.66 17.40 32.15
CA ILE A 565 3.43 18.09 30.88
C ILE A 565 2.06 18.78 30.94
N SER A 566 2.02 20.05 30.57
CA SER A 566 0.78 20.85 30.48
C SER A 566 0.67 21.57 29.13
N GLY A 567 -0.54 22.01 28.76
CA GLY A 567 -0.77 22.80 27.54
C GLY A 567 -1.13 21.99 26.29
N LEU A 568 -1.33 20.68 26.45
CA LEU A 568 -1.64 19.75 25.35
C LEU A 568 -3.05 19.97 24.78
N GLU A 569 -3.98 20.51 25.58
CA GLU A 569 -5.35 20.81 25.19
C GLU A 569 -5.45 21.81 24.03
N LYS A 570 -4.49 22.74 23.91
CA LYS A 570 -4.47 23.77 22.86
C LYS A 570 -4.41 23.17 21.45
N PHE A 571 -3.79 22.01 21.27
CA PHE A 571 -3.71 21.36 19.96
C PHE A 571 -5.08 20.90 19.44
N LYS A 572 -6.06 20.67 20.32
CA LYS A 572 -7.43 20.30 19.93
C LYS A 572 -8.25 21.50 19.45
N GLU A 573 -7.79 22.71 19.75
CA GLU A 573 -8.46 23.97 19.39
C GLU A 573 -7.99 24.51 18.02
N HIS A 574 -6.92 23.95 17.45
CA HIS A 574 -6.27 24.46 16.25
C HIS A 574 -6.11 23.36 15.17
N GLU A 575 -6.84 23.50 14.07
CA GLU A 575 -6.71 22.60 12.92
C GLU A 575 -5.34 22.72 12.26
N GLY A 576 -4.76 21.58 11.87
CA GLY A 576 -3.43 21.53 11.24
C GLY A 576 -2.26 21.60 12.21
N TYR A 577 -2.52 21.59 13.52
CA TYR A 577 -1.52 21.50 14.58
C TYR A 577 -1.65 20.15 15.30
N TYR A 578 -0.54 19.48 15.54
CA TYR A 578 -0.48 18.14 16.11
C TYR A 578 0.61 18.09 17.17
N CYS A 579 0.35 17.36 18.26
CA CYS A 579 1.34 17.04 19.28
C CYS A 579 1.49 15.52 19.35
N PHE A 580 2.48 14.98 18.63
CA PHE A 580 2.73 13.54 18.63
C PHE A 580 3.59 13.14 19.83
N HIS A 581 2.96 12.51 20.80
CA HIS A 581 3.63 11.92 21.95
C HIS A 581 4.60 10.81 21.53
N ALA A 582 5.84 10.88 22.01
CA ALA A 582 6.83 9.83 21.94
C ALA A 582 7.12 9.31 23.35
N GLY A 583 8.12 9.86 24.04
CA GLY A 583 8.46 9.51 25.41
C GLY A 583 7.55 10.13 26.45
N THR A 584 6.27 9.72 26.52
CA THR A 584 5.34 10.15 27.58
C THR A 584 4.60 8.97 28.20
N LYS A 585 4.11 9.13 29.44
CA LYS A 585 3.24 8.15 30.11
C LYS A 585 2.25 8.84 31.03
N PHE A 586 1.19 8.13 31.42
CA PHE A 586 0.33 8.54 32.53
C PHE A 586 1.02 8.33 33.88
N ASP A 587 0.81 9.26 34.80
CA ASP A 587 1.14 9.18 36.22
C ASP A 587 -0.04 9.74 37.02
N GLY A 588 -0.96 8.85 37.40
CA GLY A 588 -2.31 9.23 37.83
C GLY A 588 -3.05 9.97 36.71
N ASP A 589 -3.64 11.12 37.03
CA ASP A 589 -4.35 11.96 36.07
C ASP A 589 -3.42 12.88 35.24
N LYS A 590 -2.10 12.79 35.45
CA LYS A 590 -1.11 13.62 34.77
C LYS A 590 -0.42 12.86 33.65
N ILE A 591 0.03 13.61 32.64
CA ILE A 591 0.98 13.11 31.64
C ILE A 591 2.36 13.60 32.02
N VAL A 592 3.36 12.70 32.02
CA VAL A 592 4.74 13.00 32.39
C VAL A 592 5.74 12.55 31.32
N THR A 593 6.92 13.17 31.31
CA THR A 593 8.05 12.75 30.45
C THR A 593 8.52 11.34 30.80
N ASN A 594 8.85 10.54 29.78
CA ASN A 594 9.26 9.14 29.91
C ASN A 594 10.31 8.68 28.87
N GLY A 595 10.85 9.58 28.06
CA GLY A 595 11.84 9.27 27.02
C GLY A 595 12.69 10.48 26.65
N GLY A 596 13.74 10.25 25.86
CA GLY A 596 14.67 11.31 25.45
C GLY A 596 13.99 12.32 24.52
N ARG A 597 13.41 11.82 23.42
CA ARG A 597 12.42 12.57 22.63
C ARG A 597 11.06 12.42 23.30
N VAL A 598 10.43 13.53 23.67
CA VAL A 598 9.20 13.54 24.48
C VAL A 598 8.00 13.76 23.57
N LEU A 599 8.00 14.82 22.78
CA LEU A 599 6.89 15.22 21.90
C LEU A 599 7.44 15.67 20.55
N GLY A 600 6.72 15.39 19.47
CA GLY A 600 6.89 16.03 18.17
C GLY A 600 5.78 17.03 17.93
N VAL A 601 6.10 18.33 18.03
CA VAL A 601 5.16 19.41 17.77
C VAL A 601 5.17 19.69 16.28
N THR A 602 4.07 19.34 15.62
CA THR A 602 3.94 19.44 14.16
C THR A 602 2.89 20.47 13.80
N ALA A 603 3.19 21.35 12.85
CA ALA A 603 2.18 22.23 12.27
C ALA A 603 2.25 22.23 10.74
N LYS A 604 1.07 22.35 10.12
CA LYS A 604 0.93 22.59 8.68
C LYS A 604 0.96 24.09 8.39
N GLY A 605 1.28 24.42 7.14
CA GLY A 605 1.22 25.78 6.61
C GLY A 605 1.16 25.74 5.10
N ARG A 606 0.68 26.83 4.46
CA ARG A 606 0.56 26.89 2.98
C ARG A 606 1.89 26.66 2.24
N ASN A 607 3.00 26.93 2.91
CA ASN A 607 4.35 26.65 2.46
C ASN A 607 5.23 26.35 3.68
N LEU A 608 6.48 25.95 3.43
CA LEU A 608 7.41 25.55 4.50
C LEU A 608 7.70 26.66 5.51
N ARG A 609 7.80 27.91 5.07
CA ARG A 609 8.05 29.06 5.96
C ARG A 609 6.92 29.23 6.97
N GLU A 610 5.67 29.23 6.48
CA GLU A 610 4.50 29.33 7.34
C GLU A 610 4.37 28.12 8.26
N ALA A 611 4.59 26.90 7.76
CA ALA A 611 4.56 25.68 8.57
C ALA A 611 5.61 25.72 9.71
N ARG A 612 6.81 26.24 9.42
CA ARG A 612 7.87 26.44 10.42
C ARG A 612 7.46 27.46 11.49
N GLU A 613 7.00 28.64 11.06
CA GLU A 613 6.53 29.69 11.98
C GLU A 613 5.41 29.15 12.90
N ASN A 614 4.46 28.42 12.34
CA ASN A 614 3.37 27.77 13.07
C ASN A 614 3.89 26.72 14.07
N ALA A 615 4.80 25.84 13.65
CA ALA A 615 5.31 24.76 14.49
C ALA A 615 6.06 25.32 15.71
N TYR A 616 6.91 26.33 15.51
CA TYR A 616 7.62 26.98 16.61
C TYR A 616 6.67 27.71 17.55
N ALA A 617 5.69 28.45 17.05
CA ALA A 617 4.69 29.09 17.90
C ALA A 617 3.91 28.07 18.75
N ALA A 618 3.66 26.88 18.21
CA ALA A 618 2.98 25.80 18.93
C ALA A 618 3.87 25.12 19.99
N THR A 619 5.20 25.24 19.92
CA THR A 619 6.09 24.73 20.98
C THR A 619 5.95 25.49 22.30
N ASP A 620 5.54 26.77 22.24
CA ASP A 620 5.27 27.62 23.40
C ASP A 620 3.96 27.26 24.11
N TRP A 621 3.14 26.41 23.50
CA TRP A 621 1.91 25.93 24.11
C TRP A 621 2.17 24.90 25.19
N VAL A 622 3.22 24.11 25.03
CA VAL A 622 3.53 22.96 25.89
C VAL A 622 4.58 23.33 26.92
N GLU A 623 4.34 23.01 28.18
CA GLU A 623 5.31 23.23 29.27
C GLU A 623 5.64 21.94 30.00
N PHE A 624 6.93 21.70 30.23
CA PHE A 624 7.47 20.68 31.16
C PHE A 624 8.90 21.03 31.57
N GLY A 625 9.35 20.50 32.72
CA GLY A 625 10.68 20.77 33.25
C GLY A 625 11.80 20.28 32.34
N ASN A 626 12.87 21.08 32.20
CA ASN A 626 14.05 20.75 31.40
C ASN A 626 13.71 20.44 29.92
N LYS A 627 12.74 21.15 29.34
CA LYS A 627 12.40 21.10 27.91
C LYS A 627 13.56 21.64 27.06
N TYR A 628 13.98 20.86 26.07
CA TYR A 628 14.99 21.22 25.08
C TYR A 628 14.45 21.04 23.65
N MET A 629 14.82 21.94 22.73
CA MET A 629 14.53 21.84 21.30
C MET A 629 15.57 22.62 20.48
N ARG A 630 15.67 22.29 19.19
CA ARG A 630 16.43 23.09 18.21
C ARG A 630 15.62 24.28 17.72
N HIS A 631 16.28 25.39 17.40
CA HIS A 631 15.65 26.64 16.92
C HIS A 631 15.83 26.88 15.42
N ASP A 632 16.45 25.94 14.71
CA ASP A 632 16.82 26.03 13.30
C ASP A 632 16.23 24.90 12.43
N ILE A 633 15.24 24.16 12.92
CA ILE A 633 14.54 23.15 12.13
C ILE A 633 13.92 23.82 10.90
N GLY A 634 14.30 23.34 9.72
CA GLY A 634 13.84 23.91 8.46
C GLY A 634 14.42 25.29 8.14
N LYS A 635 15.48 25.74 8.83
CA LYS A 635 16.11 27.03 8.50
C LYS A 635 16.84 27.02 7.15
N ALA A 636 17.32 25.86 6.71
CA ALA A 636 17.92 25.67 5.38
C ALA A 636 16.97 26.05 4.22
N ILE A 637 15.68 26.23 4.49
CA ILE A 637 14.68 26.70 3.53
C ILE A 637 14.91 28.17 3.15
N ASP A 638 15.51 28.98 4.04
CA ASP A 638 15.85 30.38 3.73
C ASP A 638 17.00 30.47 2.70
N GLU A 639 17.68 29.35 2.41
CA GLU A 639 18.78 29.23 1.42
C GLU A 639 18.32 28.67 0.06
N ALA A 640 17.07 28.19 -0.03
CA ALA A 640 16.45 27.61 -1.22
C ALA A 640 15.63 28.67 -1.96
#